data_AF-A0A482SXX5-F1
#
_entry.id   AF-A0A482SXX5-F1
#
_cell.length_a   1.000
_cell.length_b   1.000
_cell.length_c   1.000
_cell.angle_alpha   90.00
_cell.angle_beta   90.00
_cell.angle_gamma   90.00
#
_symmetry.space_group_name_H-M   'P 1'
#
loop_
_entity.id
_entity.type
_entity.pdbx_description
1 polymer ?
#
loop_
_entity_poly.entity_id
_entity_poly.type
_entity_poly.pdbx_seq_one_letter_code
_entity_poly.pdbx_strand_id
1 'polypeptide(L)'
;MGIDIPELDDRSYEEYLEQAKKLIPAYSDEWTDFNPHDPGITILEVLAWVTETHTYQLDQITDDHREKYLQLMGEHRRLQEPASAQLSLSPPDSAVGERLPAGTRFLVTDGTNDTYRFETDHDIVLTDVSLERVVTVGATGRTDNSQENGTDGMFYRAFGNTVERGDTLYIGFDGDPFAAAESLTLAVDYHDADLPEPTEIGSDDVSFEPSVELQWEYLPPDGDSWMRLNVAADGTNALYESGAIELTDPEEWRFPRGDGDLLDIESSDLVWVRCRVETAGYEIPPQLDRIQPNVVSASHRVTVTNERVEQVASLGEPTALDGQTYKTEHTSILSADVRVNGERFVEVPDFDASGPTDPHYCLDRDAGRITFGDGEHGSVPPADATVTADYVYGGGDEGNVSPTAVWQFEDPTQSLTETTSLSDIEITATSAATGGTDRETITEALERVRQDLRTPYRGVTVDDYEAIASRTPGVRVGQTNVLVDGEQVTVVVVPYAPPDISTPKPSDGFLDTVRQHVTQRAMLGDQVTISGPTYVGLDITVSGQARPRYTDNGYEADIRAAIESFVHPLIGFDGDGWPFGRSLKTAEIAEQVTALDGIDHVSDVEITAHGGTTINGTVSISDQELFSVVNVSTNLEVPTTDDRGR
;
A
#
# COMPACT_ATOMS: atom_id res chain seq x y z
N MET A 1 -21.34 0.97 22.07
CA MET A 1 -22.47 0.50 22.90
C MET A 1 -23.21 -0.49 22.03
N GLY A 2 -23.18 -1.78 22.36
CA GLY A 2 -23.90 -2.78 21.57
C GLY A 2 -25.39 -2.46 21.60
N ILE A 3 -26.04 -2.54 20.44
CA ILE A 3 -27.51 -2.52 20.39
C ILE A 3 -27.95 -3.80 21.10
N ASP A 4 -28.70 -3.64 22.18
CA ASP A 4 -29.36 -4.75 22.86
C ASP A 4 -30.37 -5.32 21.86
N ILE A 5 -30.10 -6.50 21.31
CA ILE A 5 -31.01 -7.13 20.35
C ILE A 5 -32.23 -7.56 21.17
N PRO A 6 -33.42 -7.01 20.91
CA PRO A 6 -34.59 -7.38 21.68
C PRO A 6 -34.92 -8.84 21.42
N GLU A 7 -35.05 -9.64 22.48
CA GLU A 7 -35.74 -10.93 22.41
C GLU A 7 -37.18 -10.65 21.92
N LEU A 8 -37.54 -11.14 20.74
CA LEU A 8 -38.86 -10.90 20.14
C LEU A 8 -39.93 -11.65 20.91
N ASP A 9 -39.60 -12.82 21.48
CA ASP A 9 -40.49 -13.62 22.30
C ASP A 9 -39.71 -14.52 23.30
N ASP A 10 -39.86 -14.25 24.59
CA ASP A 10 -39.11 -14.89 25.70
C ASP A 10 -39.80 -16.14 26.27
N ARG A 11 -40.90 -16.59 25.64
CA ARG A 11 -41.72 -17.70 26.15
C ARG A 11 -41.02 -19.05 26.01
N SER A 12 -41.00 -19.81 27.11
CA SER A 12 -40.50 -21.19 27.09
C SER A 12 -41.51 -22.19 26.54
N TYR A 13 -41.03 -23.38 26.20
CA TYR A 13 -41.84 -24.57 25.91
C TYR A 13 -42.98 -24.76 26.93
N GLU A 14 -42.70 -24.66 28.23
CA GLU A 14 -43.72 -24.86 29.26
C GLU A 14 -44.79 -23.77 29.21
N GLU A 15 -44.40 -22.53 28.93
CA GLU A 15 -45.34 -21.40 28.86
C GLU A 15 -46.24 -21.51 27.63
N TYR A 16 -45.70 -21.91 26.48
CA TYR A 16 -46.51 -22.22 25.29
C TYR A 16 -47.48 -23.38 25.54
N LEU A 17 -47.00 -24.46 26.17
CA LEU A 17 -47.83 -25.63 26.47
C LEU A 17 -48.96 -25.28 27.45
N GLU A 18 -48.65 -24.53 28.51
CA GLU A 18 -49.65 -24.09 29.48
C GLU A 18 -50.64 -23.09 28.88
N GLN A 19 -50.20 -22.20 27.99
CA GLN A 19 -51.08 -21.31 27.23
C GLN A 19 -52.02 -22.12 26.32
N ALA A 20 -51.50 -23.10 25.59
CA ALA A 20 -52.29 -23.97 24.72
C ALA A 20 -53.35 -24.75 25.51
N LYS A 21 -52.97 -25.35 26.65
CA LYS A 21 -53.91 -26.05 27.56
C LYS A 21 -55.04 -25.13 28.04
N LYS A 22 -54.73 -23.88 28.40
CA LYS A 22 -55.73 -22.88 28.84
C LYS A 22 -56.71 -22.50 27.74
N LEU A 23 -56.34 -22.65 26.46
CA LEU A 23 -57.19 -22.35 25.32
C LEU A 23 -58.13 -23.49 24.93
N ILE A 24 -57.83 -24.75 25.30
CA ILE A 24 -58.65 -25.92 24.91
C ILE A 24 -60.14 -25.73 25.20
N PRO A 25 -60.57 -25.27 26.39
CA PRO A 25 -62.00 -25.09 26.70
C PRO A 25 -62.72 -24.04 25.85
N ALA A 26 -61.98 -23.14 25.19
CA ALA A 26 -62.56 -22.15 24.29
C ALA A 26 -62.82 -22.71 22.88
N TYR A 27 -62.12 -23.79 22.49
CA TYR A 27 -62.20 -24.38 21.16
C TYR A 27 -62.95 -25.72 21.14
N SER A 28 -62.99 -26.45 22.25
CA SER A 28 -63.71 -27.72 22.34
C SER A 28 -64.22 -27.98 23.75
N ASP A 29 -65.54 -28.16 23.87
CA ASP A 29 -66.19 -28.63 25.10
C ASP A 29 -66.05 -30.16 25.28
N GLU A 30 -65.64 -30.89 24.23
CA GLU A 30 -65.51 -32.35 24.22
C GLU A 30 -64.13 -32.84 24.68
N TRP A 31 -63.11 -31.97 24.59
CA TRP A 31 -61.74 -32.31 24.97
C TRP A 31 -61.52 -32.05 26.47
N THR A 32 -61.64 -33.11 27.28
CA THR A 32 -61.61 -33.02 28.75
C THR A 32 -60.40 -33.67 29.41
N ASP A 33 -59.62 -34.48 28.68
CA ASP A 33 -58.38 -35.08 29.18
C ASP A 33 -57.20 -34.17 28.87
N PHE A 34 -56.43 -33.78 29.88
CA PHE A 34 -55.26 -32.91 29.73
C PHE A 34 -53.97 -33.57 30.24
N ASN A 35 -53.98 -34.90 30.38
CA ASN A 35 -52.86 -35.66 30.90
C ASN A 35 -51.85 -36.04 29.79
N PRO A 36 -50.60 -36.40 30.15
CA PRO A 36 -49.54 -36.73 29.17
C PRO A 36 -49.82 -37.96 28.29
N HIS A 37 -50.81 -38.78 28.64
CA HIS A 37 -51.16 -39.97 27.87
C HIS A 37 -52.20 -39.68 26.78
N ASP A 38 -52.77 -38.46 26.76
CA ASP A 38 -53.66 -38.02 25.69
C ASP A 38 -52.83 -37.69 24.44
N PRO A 39 -53.08 -38.36 23.30
CA PRO A 39 -52.42 -38.04 22.04
C PRO A 39 -52.55 -36.56 21.62
N GLY A 40 -53.66 -35.90 21.97
CA GLY A 40 -53.85 -34.48 21.69
C GLY A 40 -52.88 -33.59 22.48
N ILE A 41 -52.61 -33.94 23.75
CA ILE A 41 -51.61 -33.26 24.56
C ILE A 41 -50.21 -33.50 24.01
N THR A 42 -49.89 -34.73 23.59
CA THR A 42 -48.60 -35.02 22.92
C THR A 42 -48.41 -34.20 21.64
N ILE A 43 -49.48 -33.96 20.85
CA ILE A 43 -49.40 -33.08 19.69
C ILE A 43 -49.12 -31.62 20.12
N LEU A 44 -49.77 -31.13 21.18
CA LEU A 44 -49.51 -29.79 21.72
C LEU A 44 -48.08 -29.64 22.25
N GLU A 45 -47.52 -30.68 22.87
CA GLU A 45 -46.11 -30.71 23.29
C GLU A 45 -45.18 -30.58 22.09
N VAL A 46 -45.39 -31.37 21.01
CA VAL A 46 -44.57 -31.23 19.79
C VAL A 46 -44.69 -29.84 19.17
N LEU A 47 -45.91 -29.28 19.10
CA LEU A 47 -46.12 -27.94 18.55
C LEU A 47 -45.49 -26.84 19.41
N ALA A 48 -45.55 -26.96 20.74
CA ALA A 48 -44.88 -26.03 21.65
C ALA A 48 -43.36 -26.06 21.47
N TRP A 49 -42.78 -27.26 21.32
CA TRP A 49 -41.34 -27.42 21.05
C TRP A 49 -40.93 -26.84 19.69
N VAL A 50 -41.72 -27.10 18.63
CA VAL A 50 -41.49 -26.51 17.30
C VAL A 50 -41.58 -24.98 17.36
N THR A 51 -42.55 -24.45 18.10
CA THR A 51 -42.74 -22.99 18.27
C THR A 51 -41.54 -22.36 18.98
N GLU A 52 -41.13 -22.89 20.14
CA GLU A 52 -39.95 -22.41 20.87
C GLU A 52 -38.68 -22.48 20.00
N THR A 53 -38.50 -23.57 19.24
CA THR A 53 -37.35 -23.72 18.33
C THR A 53 -37.36 -22.64 17.24
N HIS A 54 -38.52 -22.35 16.63
CA HIS A 54 -38.63 -21.28 15.63
C HIS A 54 -38.47 -19.89 16.24
N THR A 55 -38.99 -19.65 17.44
CA THR A 55 -38.78 -18.40 18.17
C THR A 55 -37.29 -18.17 18.43
N TYR A 56 -36.59 -19.18 18.96
CA TYR A 56 -35.15 -19.12 19.16
C TYR A 56 -34.38 -18.81 17.86
N GLN A 57 -34.79 -19.42 16.73
CA GLN A 57 -34.19 -19.12 15.42
C GLN A 57 -34.46 -17.67 14.97
N LEU A 58 -35.68 -17.16 15.20
CA LEU A 58 -36.07 -15.79 14.84
C LEU A 58 -35.37 -14.72 15.68
N ASP A 59 -35.05 -15.03 16.94
CA ASP A 59 -34.34 -14.13 17.85
C ASP A 59 -32.83 -14.03 17.54
N GLN A 60 -32.32 -14.84 16.61
CA GLN A 60 -30.91 -14.83 16.25
C GLN A 60 -30.60 -13.96 15.04
N ILE A 61 -29.66 -13.04 15.24
CA ILE A 61 -28.90 -12.43 14.15
C ILE A 61 -27.73 -13.37 13.84
N THR A 62 -27.92 -14.22 12.83
CA THR A 62 -26.89 -15.12 12.30
C THR A 62 -25.80 -14.34 11.57
N ASP A 63 -24.72 -15.03 11.26
CA ASP A 63 -23.63 -14.48 10.45
C ASP A 63 -24.10 -14.14 9.03
N ASP A 64 -25.02 -14.90 8.43
CA ASP A 64 -25.67 -14.57 7.16
C ASP A 64 -26.41 -13.22 7.23
N HIS A 65 -27.14 -12.96 8.33
CA HIS A 65 -27.81 -11.66 8.54
C HIS A 65 -26.78 -10.52 8.61
N ARG A 66 -25.67 -10.73 9.33
CA ARG A 66 -24.61 -9.71 9.47
C ARG A 66 -23.91 -9.43 8.16
N GLU A 67 -23.63 -10.47 7.37
CA GLU A 67 -23.03 -10.32 6.04
C GLU A 67 -23.99 -9.57 5.11
N LYS A 68 -25.30 -9.88 5.14
CA LYS A 68 -26.29 -9.11 4.37
C LYS A 68 -26.39 -7.65 4.83
N TYR A 69 -26.25 -7.36 6.13
CA TYR A 69 -26.21 -5.98 6.61
C TYR A 69 -24.98 -5.22 6.12
N LEU A 70 -23.81 -5.87 6.07
CA LEU A 70 -22.60 -5.29 5.45
C LEU A 70 -22.88 -4.97 3.97
N GLN A 71 -23.42 -5.93 3.21
CA GLN A 71 -23.75 -5.74 1.79
C GLN A 71 -24.74 -4.59 1.56
N LEU A 72 -25.77 -4.46 2.41
CA LEU A 72 -26.73 -3.35 2.32
C LEU A 72 -26.10 -1.98 2.59
N MET A 73 -24.99 -1.93 3.34
CA MET A 73 -24.20 -0.72 3.54
C MET A 73 -23.18 -0.48 2.41
N GLY A 74 -23.12 -1.37 1.40
CA GLY A 74 -22.12 -1.33 0.34
C GLY A 74 -20.76 -1.89 0.76
N GLU A 75 -20.70 -2.60 1.88
CA GLU A 75 -19.47 -3.10 2.48
C GLU A 75 -19.35 -4.60 2.33
N HIS A 76 -18.11 -5.08 2.19
CA HIS A 76 -17.78 -6.49 2.07
C HIS A 76 -16.58 -6.82 2.97
N ARG A 77 -16.46 -8.09 3.35
CA ARG A 77 -15.27 -8.58 4.05
C ARG A 77 -14.07 -8.49 3.12
N ARG A 78 -12.97 -7.90 3.59
CA ARG A 78 -11.70 -7.91 2.85
C ARG A 78 -11.26 -9.35 2.59
N LEU A 79 -10.73 -9.61 1.40
CA LEU A 79 -10.24 -10.93 1.02
C LEU A 79 -8.94 -11.25 1.75
N GLN A 80 -8.58 -12.53 1.79
CA GLN A 80 -7.26 -12.96 2.22
C GLN A 80 -6.18 -12.41 1.27
N GLU A 81 -5.02 -12.07 1.80
CA GLU A 81 -3.89 -11.56 1.03
C GLU A 81 -2.78 -12.61 0.91
N PRO A 82 -2.07 -12.70 -0.24
CA PRO A 82 -0.95 -13.62 -0.40
C PRO A 82 0.33 -13.08 0.23
N ALA A 83 1.02 -13.96 0.96
CA ALA A 83 2.40 -13.71 1.33
C ALA A 83 3.28 -13.64 0.08
N SER A 84 4.25 -12.73 0.08
CA SER A 84 5.18 -12.51 -1.04
C SER A 84 6.63 -12.61 -0.58
N ALA A 85 7.50 -13.14 -1.45
CA ALA A 85 8.94 -13.22 -1.22
C ALA A 85 9.71 -12.81 -2.48
N GLN A 86 10.91 -12.23 -2.27
CA GLN A 86 11.85 -11.94 -3.35
C GLN A 86 12.80 -13.13 -3.54
N LEU A 87 12.96 -13.57 -4.80
CA LEU A 87 13.80 -14.70 -5.18
C LEU A 87 14.89 -14.24 -6.15
N SER A 88 16.14 -14.42 -5.77
CA SER A 88 17.30 -14.27 -6.66
C SER A 88 17.50 -15.56 -7.47
N LEU A 89 17.65 -15.40 -8.78
CA LEU A 89 17.87 -16.47 -9.73
C LEU A 89 19.29 -16.41 -10.29
N SER A 90 20.01 -17.53 -10.26
CA SER A 90 21.33 -17.62 -10.92
C SER A 90 21.20 -18.55 -12.13
N PRO A 91 21.09 -18.00 -13.35
CA PRO A 91 20.95 -18.81 -14.56
C PRO A 91 22.30 -19.40 -15.00
N PRO A 92 22.31 -20.58 -15.65
CA PRO A 92 23.48 -21.05 -16.41
C PRO A 92 23.63 -20.27 -17.72
N ASP A 93 24.81 -20.28 -18.33
CA ASP A 93 25.11 -19.61 -19.61
C ASP A 93 24.07 -19.89 -20.72
N SER A 94 23.49 -21.10 -20.73
CA SER A 94 22.51 -21.54 -21.73
C SER A 94 21.07 -21.08 -21.47
N ALA A 95 20.83 -20.30 -20.41
CA ALA A 95 19.56 -19.64 -20.09
C ALA A 95 19.67 -18.11 -20.14
N VAL A 96 20.86 -17.55 -20.37
CA VAL A 96 21.05 -16.10 -20.47
C VAL A 96 20.27 -15.56 -21.68
N GLY A 97 19.53 -14.49 -21.47
CA GLY A 97 18.64 -13.87 -22.46
C GLY A 97 17.25 -14.51 -22.55
N GLU A 98 17.03 -15.64 -21.87
CA GLU A 98 15.72 -16.29 -21.84
C GLU A 98 14.77 -15.61 -20.84
N ARG A 99 13.47 -15.71 -21.13
CA ARG A 99 12.41 -15.14 -20.29
C ARG A 99 11.81 -16.21 -19.40
N LEU A 100 11.82 -15.97 -18.09
CA LEU A 100 11.01 -16.70 -17.13
C LEU A 100 9.65 -15.97 -17.00
N PRO A 101 8.53 -16.59 -17.40
CA PRO A 101 7.23 -15.92 -17.40
C PRO A 101 6.64 -15.76 -15.99
N ALA A 102 5.77 -14.77 -15.83
CA ALA A 102 4.83 -14.69 -14.72
C ALA A 102 4.00 -15.99 -14.61
N GLY A 103 3.62 -16.38 -13.40
CA GLY A 103 2.93 -17.64 -13.14
C GLY A 103 3.84 -18.88 -13.13
N THR A 104 5.17 -18.71 -13.20
CA THR A 104 6.10 -19.83 -12.98
C THR A 104 6.00 -20.28 -11.53
N ARG A 105 5.78 -21.57 -11.32
CA ARG A 105 5.44 -22.13 -10.01
C ARG A 105 6.63 -22.63 -9.22
N PHE A 106 6.59 -22.37 -7.92
CA PHE A 106 7.51 -22.91 -6.92
C PHE A 106 6.78 -23.76 -5.89
N LEU A 107 7.43 -24.83 -5.45
CA LEU A 107 7.12 -25.56 -4.24
C LEU A 107 8.06 -25.10 -3.12
N VAL A 108 7.47 -24.72 -1.99
CA VAL A 108 8.19 -24.19 -0.84
C VAL A 108 7.95 -25.09 0.37
N THR A 109 9.01 -25.51 1.06
CA THR A 109 8.93 -26.36 2.25
C THR A 109 9.59 -25.69 3.44
N ASP A 110 8.85 -25.48 4.53
CA ASP A 110 9.32 -24.79 5.75
C ASP A 110 9.59 -25.75 6.92
N GLY A 111 10.33 -26.83 6.68
CA GLY A 111 10.79 -27.76 7.74
C GLY A 111 9.70 -28.57 8.48
N THR A 112 8.40 -28.23 8.34
CA THR A 112 7.25 -28.87 9.00
C THR A 112 6.61 -30.00 8.18
N ASN A 113 7.18 -30.38 7.04
CA ASN A 113 6.61 -31.25 5.99
C ASN A 113 5.42 -30.65 5.22
N ASP A 114 4.98 -29.45 5.55
CA ASP A 114 3.99 -28.73 4.75
C ASP A 114 4.65 -28.20 3.48
N THR A 115 3.89 -28.16 2.39
CA THR A 115 4.36 -27.66 1.08
C THR A 115 3.41 -26.61 0.57
N TYR A 116 3.95 -25.44 0.29
CA TYR A 116 3.23 -24.27 -0.16
C TYR A 116 3.54 -24.00 -1.64
N ARG A 117 2.62 -23.36 -2.35
CA ARG A 117 2.78 -23.03 -3.77
C ARG A 117 2.85 -21.54 -3.97
N PHE A 118 3.86 -21.11 -4.71
CA PHE A 118 4.05 -19.72 -5.08
C PHE A 118 4.14 -19.59 -6.59
N GLU A 119 3.74 -18.44 -7.11
CA GLU A 119 3.86 -18.09 -8.52
C GLU A 119 4.65 -16.80 -8.68
N THR A 120 5.52 -16.72 -9.69
CA THR A 120 6.17 -15.46 -10.07
C THR A 120 5.14 -14.40 -10.43
N ASP A 121 5.35 -13.17 -9.97
CA ASP A 121 4.37 -12.09 -10.13
C ASP A 121 4.47 -11.35 -11.46
N HIS A 122 5.66 -11.40 -12.07
CA HIS A 122 5.96 -10.75 -13.33
C HIS A 122 6.96 -11.60 -14.13
N ASP A 123 7.09 -11.28 -15.41
CA ASP A 123 8.14 -11.82 -16.25
C ASP A 123 9.52 -11.30 -15.80
N ILE A 124 10.56 -12.09 -16.04
CA ILE A 124 11.94 -11.65 -15.87
C ILE A 124 12.81 -12.19 -17.00
N VAL A 125 13.73 -11.36 -17.50
CA VAL A 125 14.76 -11.78 -18.45
C VAL A 125 16.05 -12.06 -17.69
N LEU A 126 16.55 -13.29 -17.84
CA LEU A 126 17.70 -13.81 -17.13
C LEU A 126 18.99 -13.26 -17.75
N THR A 127 19.93 -12.82 -16.92
CA THR A 127 21.25 -12.32 -17.34
C THR A 127 22.38 -12.99 -16.56
N ASP A 128 23.58 -13.04 -17.13
CA ASP A 128 24.80 -13.52 -16.44
C ASP A 128 25.59 -12.38 -15.76
N VAL A 129 25.18 -11.12 -15.97
CA VAL A 129 25.87 -9.98 -15.38
C VAL A 129 25.50 -9.79 -13.91
N SER A 130 26.49 -9.36 -13.12
CA SER A 130 26.31 -8.97 -11.73
C SER A 130 26.38 -7.46 -11.59
N LEU A 131 25.55 -6.91 -10.71
CA LEU A 131 25.62 -5.50 -10.33
C LEU A 131 26.78 -5.31 -9.36
N GLU A 132 27.77 -4.52 -9.77
CA GLU A 132 28.99 -4.24 -9.01
C GLU A 132 28.98 -2.86 -8.36
N ARG A 133 28.31 -1.89 -8.98
CA ARG A 133 28.27 -0.53 -8.46
C ARG A 133 26.92 0.16 -8.55
N VAL A 134 26.60 0.88 -7.48
CA VAL A 134 25.51 1.86 -7.44
C VAL A 134 26.08 3.22 -7.05
N VAL A 135 25.86 4.24 -7.86
CA VAL A 135 26.41 5.58 -7.61
C VAL A 135 25.33 6.63 -7.84
N THR A 136 25.09 7.48 -6.85
CA THR A 136 24.24 8.65 -6.98
C THR A 136 25.10 9.87 -7.32
N VAL A 137 24.68 10.65 -8.30
CA VAL A 137 25.30 11.92 -8.68
C VAL A 137 24.24 13.00 -8.71
N GLY A 138 24.46 14.08 -7.96
CA GLY A 138 23.61 15.25 -7.96
C GLY A 138 24.35 16.52 -7.53
N ALA A 139 23.60 17.56 -7.17
CA ALA A 139 24.18 18.88 -6.81
C ALA A 139 25.17 18.83 -5.64
N THR A 140 24.99 17.90 -4.70
CA THR A 140 25.86 17.72 -3.51
C THR A 140 27.14 16.93 -3.81
N GLY A 141 27.27 16.39 -5.02
CA GLY A 141 28.40 15.60 -5.47
C GLY A 141 28.02 14.16 -5.78
N ARG A 142 29.00 13.27 -5.59
CA ARG A 142 28.89 11.85 -5.91
C ARG A 142 28.95 11.02 -4.63
N THR A 143 28.04 10.05 -4.50
CA THR A 143 28.00 9.07 -3.42
C THR A 143 28.02 7.67 -4.03
N ASP A 144 28.92 6.80 -3.55
CA ASP A 144 28.94 5.38 -3.89
C ASP A 144 28.08 4.64 -2.86
N ASN A 145 26.96 4.07 -3.30
CA ASN A 145 25.98 3.37 -2.47
C ASN A 145 26.09 1.83 -2.63
N SER A 146 27.18 1.34 -3.20
CA SER A 146 27.32 -0.09 -3.53
C SER A 146 27.32 -0.97 -2.28
N GLN A 147 27.81 -0.45 -1.16
CA GLN A 147 27.80 -1.16 0.12
C GLN A 147 26.38 -1.24 0.68
N GLU A 148 25.65 -0.13 0.68
CA GLU A 148 24.27 -0.02 1.15
C GLU A 148 23.36 -0.95 0.34
N ASN A 149 23.45 -0.92 -1.00
CA ASN A 149 22.68 -1.80 -1.88
C ASN A 149 22.92 -3.30 -1.62
N GLY A 150 24.12 -3.66 -1.18
CA GLY A 150 24.52 -5.05 -0.90
C GLY A 150 24.32 -5.50 0.56
N THR A 151 23.82 -4.63 1.45
CA THR A 151 23.74 -4.91 2.90
C THR A 151 22.29 -4.86 3.38
N ASP A 152 21.77 -5.98 3.88
CA ASP A 152 20.41 -6.04 4.44
C ASP A 152 20.20 -5.02 5.56
N GLY A 153 19.06 -4.32 5.52
CA GLY A 153 18.69 -3.30 6.50
C GLY A 153 19.41 -1.96 6.33
N MET A 154 20.17 -1.77 5.26
CA MET A 154 20.63 -0.46 4.80
C MET A 154 19.82 -0.04 3.58
N PHE A 155 19.64 1.27 3.43
CA PHE A 155 19.03 1.88 2.27
C PHE A 155 19.84 3.08 1.81
N TYR A 156 19.56 3.56 0.60
CA TYR A 156 20.14 4.78 0.05
C TYR A 156 19.10 5.53 -0.77
N ARG A 157 19.31 6.84 -0.96
CA ARG A 157 18.44 7.66 -1.81
C ARG A 157 18.95 7.67 -3.24
N ALA A 158 18.15 7.20 -4.18
CA ALA A 158 18.54 7.03 -5.59
C ALA A 158 19.13 8.30 -6.21
N PHE A 159 18.54 9.45 -5.87
CA PHE A 159 18.90 10.78 -6.40
C PHE A 159 19.41 11.75 -5.32
N GLY A 160 19.73 11.24 -4.12
CA GLY A 160 20.20 12.05 -3.00
C GLY A 160 19.08 12.69 -2.18
N ASN A 161 19.42 13.64 -1.31
CA ASN A 161 18.49 14.21 -0.33
C ASN A 161 17.51 15.25 -0.90
N THR A 162 17.82 15.79 -2.06
CA THR A 162 16.95 16.73 -2.77
C THR A 162 17.04 16.36 -4.23
N VAL A 163 15.88 16.06 -4.83
CA VAL A 163 15.83 15.61 -6.21
C VAL A 163 15.64 16.81 -7.12
N GLU A 164 16.64 17.08 -7.95
CA GLU A 164 16.64 18.11 -8.97
C GLU A 164 16.74 17.50 -10.36
N ARG A 165 16.37 18.28 -11.37
CA ARG A 165 16.54 17.88 -12.76
C ARG A 165 18.02 17.65 -13.06
N GLY A 166 18.34 16.48 -13.60
CA GLY A 166 19.70 16.07 -13.95
C GLY A 166 20.36 15.19 -12.89
N ASP A 167 19.80 15.07 -11.69
CA ASP A 167 20.26 14.08 -10.72
C ASP A 167 20.12 12.67 -11.31
N THR A 168 21.09 11.83 -11.02
CA THR A 168 21.29 10.59 -11.76
C THR A 168 21.74 9.45 -10.85
N LEU A 169 21.06 8.32 -10.99
CA LEU A 169 21.46 7.02 -10.42
C LEU A 169 22.23 6.24 -11.50
N TYR A 170 23.45 5.85 -11.20
CA TYR A 170 24.30 5.02 -12.07
C TYR A 170 24.40 3.60 -11.52
N ILE A 171 24.31 2.64 -12.42
CA ILE A 171 24.37 1.21 -12.15
C ILE A 171 25.46 0.60 -13.04
N GLY A 172 26.49 0.04 -12.42
CA GLY A 172 27.64 -0.56 -13.09
C GLY A 172 27.61 -2.07 -12.99
N PHE A 173 27.69 -2.74 -14.13
CA PHE A 173 27.70 -4.19 -14.28
C PHE A 173 29.09 -4.70 -14.67
N ASP A 174 29.45 -5.91 -14.25
CA ASP A 174 30.72 -6.58 -14.61
C ASP A 174 30.79 -7.08 -16.07
N GLY A 175 29.66 -7.03 -16.79
CA GLY A 175 29.52 -7.38 -18.20
C GLY A 175 28.45 -6.54 -18.88
N ASP A 176 28.27 -6.75 -20.18
CA ASP A 176 27.25 -6.04 -20.96
C ASP A 176 25.89 -6.74 -20.84
N PRO A 177 24.89 -6.15 -20.14
CA PRO A 177 23.59 -6.78 -19.93
C PRO A 177 22.81 -7.03 -21.23
N PHE A 178 23.15 -6.33 -22.32
CA PHE A 178 22.48 -6.45 -23.61
C PHE A 178 23.26 -7.30 -24.63
N ALA A 179 24.37 -7.94 -24.23
CA ALA A 179 25.18 -8.76 -25.14
C ALA A 179 24.44 -10.02 -25.62
N ALA A 180 23.62 -10.62 -24.75
CA ALA A 180 22.88 -11.85 -25.01
C ALA A 180 21.35 -11.70 -24.85
N ALA A 181 20.87 -10.51 -24.48
CA ALA A 181 19.47 -10.22 -24.23
C ALA A 181 19.04 -8.91 -24.91
N GLU A 182 17.82 -8.84 -25.43
CA GLU A 182 17.25 -7.60 -26.00
C GLU A 182 16.67 -6.67 -24.90
N SER A 183 16.59 -7.17 -23.67
CA SER A 183 16.02 -6.48 -22.52
C SER A 183 16.76 -6.81 -21.22
N LEU A 184 16.75 -5.87 -20.28
CA LEU A 184 17.25 -6.02 -18.92
C LEU A 184 16.11 -5.77 -17.94
N THR A 185 15.86 -6.72 -17.04
CA THR A 185 14.92 -6.54 -15.93
C THR A 185 15.68 -6.18 -14.65
N LEU A 186 15.29 -5.09 -14.00
CA LEU A 186 15.82 -4.65 -12.70
C LEU A 186 14.70 -4.71 -11.68
N ALA A 187 14.85 -5.53 -10.64
CA ALA A 187 14.00 -5.47 -9.47
C ALA A 187 14.47 -4.34 -8.56
N VAL A 188 13.53 -3.54 -8.10
CA VAL A 188 13.71 -2.45 -7.15
C VAL A 188 12.97 -2.82 -5.88
N ASP A 189 13.69 -2.81 -4.76
CA ASP A 189 13.12 -2.92 -3.43
C ASP A 189 13.13 -1.53 -2.77
N TYR A 190 11.95 -0.97 -2.61
CA TYR A 190 11.72 0.37 -2.08
C TYR A 190 11.71 0.33 -0.56
N HIS A 191 12.44 1.24 0.07
CA HIS A 191 12.48 1.38 1.51
C HIS A 191 11.35 2.29 1.99
N ASP A 192 10.31 1.70 2.58
CA ASP A 192 9.21 2.44 3.23
C ASP A 192 9.01 2.08 4.70
N ALA A 193 9.90 1.28 5.29
CA ALA A 193 9.82 0.84 6.67
C ALA A 193 9.86 2.00 7.70
N ASP A 194 10.44 3.14 7.33
CA ASP A 194 10.48 4.37 8.14
C ASP A 194 9.38 5.38 7.75
N LEU A 195 8.53 5.05 6.78
CA LEU A 195 7.45 5.88 6.28
C LEU A 195 6.10 5.40 6.82
N PRO A 196 5.12 6.30 7.03
CA PRO A 196 3.76 5.88 7.31
C PRO A 196 3.19 5.13 6.10
N GLU A 197 2.38 4.10 6.35
CA GLU A 197 1.64 3.44 5.28
C GLU A 197 0.78 4.47 4.53
N PRO A 198 0.76 4.43 3.18
CA PRO A 198 -0.13 5.28 2.41
C PRO A 198 -1.58 4.89 2.71
N THR A 199 -2.50 5.83 2.53
CA THR A 199 -3.93 5.48 2.67
C THR A 199 -4.30 4.47 1.58
N GLU A 200 -4.93 3.36 1.98
CA GLU A 200 -5.38 2.29 1.09
C GLU A 200 -6.21 2.83 -0.08
N ILE A 201 -5.97 2.29 -1.28
CA ILE A 201 -6.71 2.62 -2.50
C ILE A 201 -7.90 1.67 -2.62
N GLY A 202 -9.11 2.19 -2.44
CA GLY A 202 -10.34 1.48 -2.74
C GLY A 202 -10.59 1.36 -4.25
N SER A 203 -11.49 0.45 -4.64
CA SER A 203 -11.78 0.17 -6.05
C SER A 203 -12.30 1.35 -6.87
N ASP A 204 -12.92 2.33 -6.20
CA ASP A 204 -13.45 3.56 -6.81
C ASP A 204 -12.55 4.78 -6.56
N ASP A 205 -11.38 4.59 -5.96
CA ASP A 205 -10.50 5.69 -5.60
C ASP A 205 -9.66 6.20 -6.76
N VAL A 206 -9.17 7.43 -6.58
CA VAL A 206 -8.31 8.11 -7.53
C VAL A 206 -6.92 7.49 -7.46
N SER A 207 -6.40 6.99 -8.58
CA SER A 207 -5.02 6.55 -8.68
C SER A 207 -4.07 7.75 -8.67
N PHE A 208 -3.01 7.67 -7.85
CA PHE A 208 -1.92 8.63 -7.89
C PHE A 208 -1.12 8.48 -9.17
N GLU A 209 -0.97 9.56 -9.93
CA GLU A 209 -0.10 9.64 -11.09
C GLU A 209 1.11 10.54 -10.75
N PRO A 210 2.33 9.97 -10.67
CA PRO A 210 3.53 10.77 -10.43
C PRO A 210 3.72 11.84 -11.51
N SER A 211 4.14 13.03 -11.09
CA SER A 211 4.54 14.11 -12.01
C SER A 211 6.02 14.06 -12.39
N VAL A 212 6.74 13.06 -11.89
CA VAL A 212 8.16 12.82 -12.17
C VAL A 212 8.32 12.15 -13.53
N GLU A 213 9.35 12.56 -14.27
CA GLU A 213 9.79 11.87 -15.49
C GLU A 213 11.23 11.40 -15.34
N LEU A 214 11.44 10.10 -15.51
CA LEU A 214 12.74 9.44 -15.48
C LEU A 214 13.16 9.03 -16.90
N GLN A 215 14.45 9.20 -17.21
CA GLN A 215 15.05 8.73 -18.46
C GLN A 215 16.16 7.72 -18.16
N TRP A 216 15.95 6.50 -18.63
CA TRP A 216 16.96 5.44 -18.60
C TRP A 216 17.89 5.55 -19.79
N GLU A 217 19.19 5.41 -19.55
CA GLU A 217 20.24 5.51 -20.56
C GLU A 217 21.31 4.44 -20.33
N TYR A 218 21.95 3.99 -21.41
CA TYR A 218 22.99 2.98 -21.42
C TYR A 218 24.24 3.52 -22.10
N LEU A 219 25.42 3.19 -21.57
CA LEU A 219 26.70 3.48 -22.19
C LEU A 219 27.28 2.18 -22.77
N PRO A 220 27.29 2.02 -24.12
CA PRO A 220 27.89 0.85 -24.74
C PRO A 220 29.38 0.70 -24.37
N PRO A 221 29.91 -0.53 -24.24
CA PRO A 221 31.31 -0.77 -23.87
C PRO A 221 32.33 -0.05 -24.75
N ASP A 222 32.07 0.03 -26.05
CA ASP A 222 32.92 0.74 -27.04
C ASP A 222 32.40 2.15 -27.39
N GLY A 223 31.36 2.62 -26.70
CA GLY A 223 30.66 3.87 -26.97
C GLY A 223 31.27 5.08 -26.24
N ASP A 224 31.21 6.26 -26.87
CA ASP A 224 31.62 7.53 -26.28
C ASP A 224 30.44 8.40 -25.83
N SER A 225 29.21 7.88 -25.91
CA SER A 225 27.99 8.62 -25.61
C SER A 225 26.88 7.74 -25.05
N TRP A 226 26.11 8.30 -24.12
CA TRP A 226 24.90 7.69 -23.57
C TRP A 226 23.80 7.55 -24.62
N MET A 227 23.14 6.39 -24.61
CA MET A 227 22.01 6.05 -25.46
C MET A 227 20.74 5.91 -24.63
N ARG A 228 19.61 6.41 -25.11
CA ARG A 228 18.33 6.27 -24.40
C ARG A 228 17.82 4.84 -24.50
N LEU A 229 17.39 4.29 -23.36
CA LEU A 229 16.66 3.03 -23.27
C LEU A 229 15.15 3.31 -23.27
N ASN A 230 14.38 2.36 -23.79
CA ASN A 230 12.93 2.33 -23.63
C ASN A 230 12.57 1.56 -22.36
N VAL A 231 11.53 2.01 -21.66
CA VAL A 231 10.94 1.30 -20.53
C VAL A 231 9.74 0.52 -21.05
N ALA A 232 9.88 -0.80 -21.19
CA ALA A 232 8.82 -1.67 -21.69
C ALA A 232 7.73 -1.90 -20.62
N ALA A 233 8.15 -1.98 -19.36
CA ALA A 233 7.30 -2.04 -18.19
C ALA A 233 7.99 -1.37 -17.00
N ASP A 234 7.21 -0.66 -16.18
CA ASP A 234 7.68 -0.10 -14.90
C ASP A 234 6.64 -0.42 -13.83
N GLY A 235 6.93 -1.42 -13.01
CA GLY A 235 6.14 -1.79 -11.84
C GLY A 235 6.50 -1.03 -10.57
N THR A 236 7.40 -0.04 -10.63
CA THR A 236 7.84 0.75 -9.47
C THR A 236 7.09 2.07 -9.34
N ASN A 237 6.17 2.35 -10.27
CA ASN A 237 5.47 3.61 -10.42
C ASN A 237 6.45 4.81 -10.41
N ALA A 238 7.47 4.78 -11.27
CA ALA A 238 8.57 5.74 -11.27
C ALA A 238 9.29 5.81 -9.90
N LEU A 239 9.70 4.66 -9.35
CA LEU A 239 10.41 4.55 -8.07
C LEU A 239 9.66 5.11 -6.84
N TYR A 240 8.33 5.01 -6.82
CA TYR A 240 7.49 5.29 -5.64
C TYR A 240 7.21 4.04 -4.80
N GLU A 241 7.42 2.85 -5.36
CA GLU A 241 7.17 1.55 -4.72
C GLU A 241 8.11 0.45 -5.24
N SER A 242 8.14 -0.68 -4.54
CA SER A 242 8.89 -1.87 -4.97
C SER A 242 8.26 -2.45 -6.25
N GLY A 243 9.10 -2.93 -7.16
CA GLY A 243 8.62 -3.50 -8.42
C GLY A 243 9.75 -3.79 -9.40
N ALA A 244 9.39 -4.28 -10.58
CA ALA A 244 10.35 -4.57 -11.64
C ALA A 244 10.28 -3.54 -12.76
N ILE A 245 11.44 -3.16 -13.28
CA ILE A 245 11.59 -2.28 -14.44
C ILE A 245 12.19 -3.11 -15.58
N GLU A 246 11.51 -3.17 -16.72
CA GLU A 246 12.02 -3.81 -17.93
C GLU A 246 12.53 -2.76 -18.92
N LEU A 247 13.84 -2.75 -19.16
CA LEU A 247 14.52 -1.84 -20.07
C LEU A 247 14.83 -2.55 -21.39
N THR A 248 14.60 -1.89 -22.51
CA THR A 248 14.82 -2.45 -23.88
C THR A 248 15.64 -1.50 -24.75
N ASP A 249 16.38 -2.07 -25.72
CA ASP A 249 17.09 -1.30 -26.75
C ASP A 249 16.09 -0.52 -27.64
N PRO A 250 16.34 0.75 -27.99
CA PRO A 250 15.57 1.43 -29.02
C PRO A 250 15.65 0.74 -30.40
N GLU A 251 14.50 0.34 -30.95
CA GLU A 251 14.35 -0.30 -32.28
C GLU A 251 15.03 0.45 -33.47
N GLU A 252 15.34 1.74 -33.32
CA GLU A 252 16.18 2.48 -34.28
C GLU A 252 17.33 3.21 -33.56
N TRP A 253 18.56 2.75 -33.80
CA TRP A 253 19.82 3.43 -33.45
C TRP A 253 19.98 4.76 -34.22
N ARG A 254 19.15 5.76 -33.96
CA ARG A 254 19.17 7.07 -34.63
C ARG A 254 19.18 8.26 -33.67
N PHE A 255 20.40 8.78 -33.46
CA PHE A 255 20.88 10.17 -33.23
C PHE A 255 20.26 10.98 -32.05
N PRO A 256 20.99 11.87 -31.32
CA PRO A 256 22.17 12.66 -31.69
C PRO A 256 23.39 12.51 -30.75
N ARG A 257 24.54 13.05 -31.13
CA ARG A 257 25.69 13.26 -30.22
C ARG A 257 25.31 14.30 -29.16
N GLY A 258 25.11 13.87 -27.92
CA GLY A 258 24.88 14.72 -26.74
C GLY A 258 26.09 14.68 -25.80
N ASP A 259 26.27 15.77 -25.06
CA ASP A 259 27.47 16.11 -24.27
C ASP A 259 28.01 14.94 -23.46
N GLY A 260 29.28 14.62 -23.73
CA GLY A 260 30.10 13.73 -22.92
C GLY A 260 30.41 14.39 -21.59
N ASP A 261 29.45 14.36 -20.67
CA ASP A 261 29.77 14.19 -19.26
C ASP A 261 30.01 12.69 -19.04
N LEU A 262 31.06 12.20 -19.71
CA LEU A 262 31.75 11.01 -19.30
C LEU A 262 32.31 11.42 -17.93
N LEU A 263 31.62 11.06 -16.86
CA LEU A 263 32.25 11.06 -15.55
C LEU A 263 33.63 10.43 -15.71
N ASP A 264 34.61 10.85 -14.91
CA ASP A 264 35.86 10.12 -14.64
C ASP A 264 35.55 8.75 -13.96
N ILE A 265 34.55 8.01 -14.45
CA ILE A 265 34.39 6.57 -14.34
C ILE A 265 35.35 5.87 -15.34
N GLU A 266 36.27 6.61 -15.98
CA GLU A 266 37.31 6.15 -16.92
C GLU A 266 38.30 5.10 -16.34
N SER A 267 38.03 4.46 -15.21
CA SER A 267 38.88 3.43 -14.63
C SER A 267 38.18 2.12 -14.25
N SER A 268 36.92 1.90 -14.65
CA SER A 268 36.22 0.64 -14.37
C SER A 268 35.94 -0.13 -15.65
N ASP A 269 36.33 -1.41 -15.69
CA ASP A 269 35.93 -2.37 -16.72
C ASP A 269 34.41 -2.69 -16.71
N LEU A 270 33.60 -1.82 -16.10
CA LEU A 270 32.15 -1.99 -15.93
C LEU A 270 31.38 -1.37 -17.09
N VAL A 271 30.23 -1.97 -17.38
CA VAL A 271 29.24 -1.44 -18.33
C VAL A 271 28.14 -0.71 -17.56
N TRP A 272 27.72 0.46 -18.03
CA TRP A 272 26.87 1.35 -17.25
C TRP A 272 25.48 1.54 -17.83
N VAL A 273 24.49 1.41 -16.95
CA VAL A 273 23.13 1.92 -17.13
C VAL A 273 22.94 3.07 -16.14
N ARG A 274 22.17 4.09 -16.50
CA ARG A 274 21.81 5.17 -15.59
C ARG A 274 20.35 5.55 -15.72
N CYS A 275 19.78 6.02 -14.62
CA CYS A 275 18.46 6.65 -14.57
C CYS A 275 18.65 8.12 -14.22
N ARG A 276 18.22 9.03 -15.10
CA ARG A 276 18.36 10.48 -14.93
C ARG A 276 16.99 11.12 -14.75
N VAL A 277 16.90 12.04 -13.80
CA VAL A 277 15.69 12.84 -13.57
C VAL A 277 15.54 13.89 -14.67
N GLU A 278 14.51 13.80 -15.50
CA GLU A 278 14.17 14.82 -16.50
C GLU A 278 13.23 15.88 -15.94
N THR A 279 12.23 15.43 -15.17
CA THR A 279 11.30 16.29 -14.43
C THR A 279 11.31 15.85 -12.97
N ALA A 280 11.73 16.73 -12.07
CA ALA A 280 11.74 16.48 -10.63
C ALA A 280 10.35 16.72 -10.03
N GLY A 281 10.04 16.03 -8.93
CA GLY A 281 8.73 16.13 -8.30
C GLY A 281 8.46 15.11 -7.19
N TYR A 282 9.50 14.53 -6.59
CA TYR A 282 9.29 13.62 -5.47
C TYR A 282 9.00 14.39 -4.18
N GLU A 283 7.94 14.00 -3.48
CA GLU A 283 7.68 14.44 -2.10
C GLU A 283 8.72 13.86 -1.14
N ILE A 284 9.03 12.58 -1.35
CA ILE A 284 10.03 11.81 -0.61
C ILE A 284 11.03 11.31 -1.66
N PRO A 285 12.30 11.74 -1.62
CA PRO A 285 13.33 11.21 -2.51
C PRO A 285 13.33 9.68 -2.45
N PRO A 286 13.30 8.97 -3.60
CA PRO A 286 13.20 7.52 -3.63
C PRO A 286 14.28 6.87 -2.79
N GLN A 287 13.87 6.05 -1.84
CA GLN A 287 14.73 5.30 -0.94
C GLN A 287 14.71 3.85 -1.38
N LEU A 288 15.88 3.28 -1.65
CA LEU A 288 16.01 1.92 -2.12
C LEU A 288 16.79 1.11 -1.09
N ASP A 289 16.21 -0.01 -0.65
CA ASP A 289 16.97 -1.05 0.03
C ASP A 289 17.91 -1.72 -0.98
N ARG A 290 17.39 -1.97 -2.20
CA ARG A 290 18.13 -2.68 -3.23
C ARG A 290 17.65 -2.42 -4.65
N ILE A 291 18.57 -2.48 -5.60
CA ILE A 291 18.32 -2.67 -7.02
C ILE A 291 19.19 -3.81 -7.53
N GLN A 292 18.59 -4.78 -8.25
CA GLN A 292 19.29 -6.00 -8.71
C GLN A 292 18.72 -6.57 -10.01
N PRO A 293 19.56 -7.16 -10.88
CA PRO A 293 19.09 -8.06 -11.92
C PRO A 293 18.71 -9.44 -11.33
N ASN A 294 18.01 -10.26 -12.12
CA ASN A 294 17.64 -11.64 -11.77
C ASN A 294 16.89 -11.84 -10.45
N VAL A 295 16.18 -10.83 -9.96
CA VAL A 295 15.31 -10.95 -8.79
C VAL A 295 13.85 -10.90 -9.24
N VAL A 296 13.03 -11.84 -8.77
CA VAL A 296 11.60 -11.92 -9.06
C VAL A 296 10.78 -12.00 -7.78
N SER A 297 9.67 -11.27 -7.71
CA SER A 297 8.68 -11.44 -6.64
C SER A 297 7.85 -12.68 -6.91
N ALA A 298 7.62 -13.48 -5.88
CA ALA A 298 6.72 -14.63 -5.92
C ALA A 298 5.71 -14.58 -4.78
N SER A 299 4.44 -14.75 -5.12
CA SER A 299 3.31 -14.67 -4.19
C SER A 299 2.68 -16.04 -3.91
N HIS A 300 2.16 -16.26 -2.69
CA HIS A 300 1.43 -17.46 -2.28
C HIS A 300 0.05 -17.52 -2.96
N ARG A 301 0.08 -17.82 -4.25
CA ARG A 301 -1.09 -17.89 -5.13
C ARG A 301 -0.84 -18.90 -6.22
N VAL A 302 -1.93 -19.47 -6.74
CA VAL A 302 -1.91 -20.41 -7.84
C VAL A 302 -3.01 -20.07 -8.83
N THR A 303 -2.62 -19.90 -10.08
CA THR A 303 -3.51 -19.59 -11.19
C THR A 303 -4.00 -20.88 -11.83
N VAL A 304 -5.32 -21.06 -11.87
CA VAL A 304 -6.00 -22.15 -12.57
C VAL A 304 -6.68 -21.60 -13.80
N THR A 305 -6.42 -22.20 -14.95
CA THR A 305 -7.00 -21.77 -16.23
C THR A 305 -7.88 -22.85 -16.82
N ASN A 306 -9.06 -22.46 -17.29
CA ASN A 306 -10.00 -23.24 -18.05
C ASN A 306 -10.42 -24.54 -17.34
N GLU A 307 -10.61 -24.47 -16.01
CA GLU A 307 -11.18 -25.59 -15.26
C GLU A 307 -12.65 -25.76 -15.68
N ARG A 308 -13.03 -26.97 -16.07
CA ARG A 308 -14.44 -27.32 -16.26
C ARG A 308 -15.04 -27.69 -14.90
N VAL A 309 -15.73 -26.75 -14.28
CA VAL A 309 -16.35 -26.94 -12.96
C VAL A 309 -17.56 -27.88 -13.02
N GLU A 310 -17.75 -28.67 -11.97
CA GLU A 310 -18.84 -29.63 -11.87
C GLU A 310 -20.01 -29.06 -11.07
N GLN A 311 -21.23 -29.36 -11.50
CA GLN A 311 -22.45 -28.97 -10.80
C GLN A 311 -22.58 -29.78 -9.50
N VAL A 312 -22.84 -29.10 -8.40
CA VAL A 312 -23.09 -29.73 -7.10
C VAL A 312 -24.51 -30.32 -7.12
N ALA A 313 -24.62 -31.64 -7.20
CA ALA A 313 -25.90 -32.32 -7.15
C ALA A 313 -26.43 -32.41 -5.70
N SER A 314 -27.60 -31.83 -5.42
CA SER A 314 -28.35 -32.15 -4.20
C SER A 314 -28.87 -33.58 -4.27
N LEU A 315 -28.52 -34.41 -3.28
CA LEU A 315 -28.98 -35.80 -3.18
C LEU A 315 -30.52 -35.86 -3.22
N GLY A 316 -31.08 -36.31 -4.35
CA GLY A 316 -32.51 -36.60 -4.50
C GLY A 316 -33.30 -35.64 -5.39
N GLU A 317 -32.69 -34.56 -5.88
CA GLU A 317 -33.33 -33.63 -6.82
C GLU A 317 -32.77 -33.86 -8.24
N PRO A 318 -33.62 -34.05 -9.28
CA PRO A 318 -33.16 -33.90 -10.66
C PRO A 318 -32.54 -32.51 -10.77
N THR A 319 -31.35 -32.39 -11.37
CA THR A 319 -30.59 -31.13 -11.58
C THR A 319 -31.54 -29.93 -11.60
N ALA A 320 -31.56 -29.19 -10.50
CA ALA A 320 -32.42 -28.03 -10.34
C ALA A 320 -32.19 -27.10 -11.54
N LEU A 321 -33.29 -26.65 -12.16
CA LEU A 321 -33.22 -25.73 -13.30
C LEU A 321 -33.03 -24.28 -12.83
N ASP A 322 -33.01 -24.05 -11.52
CA ASP A 322 -32.94 -22.79 -10.82
C ASP A 322 -31.83 -22.84 -9.76
N GLY A 323 -31.18 -21.71 -9.50
CA GLY A 323 -30.15 -21.60 -8.45
C GLY A 323 -28.97 -22.56 -8.63
N GLN A 324 -28.64 -22.89 -9.89
CA GLN A 324 -27.63 -23.91 -10.20
C GLN A 324 -26.30 -23.54 -9.57
N THR A 325 -25.68 -24.50 -8.89
CA THR A 325 -24.45 -24.30 -8.14
C THR A 325 -23.36 -25.24 -8.61
N TYR A 326 -22.16 -24.71 -8.79
CA TYR A 326 -20.97 -25.39 -9.25
C TYR A 326 -19.84 -25.21 -8.24
N LYS A 327 -18.86 -26.12 -8.26
CA LYS A 327 -17.71 -26.06 -7.36
C LYS A 327 -16.41 -26.11 -8.15
N THR A 328 -15.47 -25.24 -7.79
CA THR A 328 -14.07 -25.30 -8.23
C THR A 328 -13.33 -26.42 -7.50
N GLU A 329 -12.22 -26.90 -8.07
CA GLU A 329 -11.37 -27.91 -7.43
C GLU A 329 -10.78 -27.39 -6.10
N HIS A 330 -10.45 -26.09 -6.07
CA HIS A 330 -9.83 -25.43 -4.93
C HIS A 330 -10.75 -24.43 -4.23
N THR A 331 -10.39 -24.09 -2.99
CA THR A 331 -11.07 -23.11 -2.12
C THR A 331 -10.18 -21.88 -1.92
N SER A 332 -10.63 -20.88 -1.17
CA SER A 332 -9.86 -19.65 -0.89
C SER A 332 -9.55 -18.89 -2.19
N ILE A 333 -10.60 -18.55 -2.93
CA ILE A 333 -10.51 -17.92 -4.24
C ILE A 333 -10.23 -16.41 -4.10
N LEU A 334 -9.09 -15.97 -4.62
CA LEU A 334 -8.65 -14.56 -4.68
C LEU A 334 -9.32 -13.80 -5.83
N SER A 335 -9.51 -14.45 -6.99
CA SER A 335 -10.21 -13.88 -8.15
C SER A 335 -10.75 -14.99 -9.05
N ALA A 336 -11.82 -14.72 -9.80
CA ALA A 336 -12.37 -15.68 -10.76
C ALA A 336 -12.97 -14.98 -11.99
N ASP A 337 -12.88 -15.63 -13.14
CA ASP A 337 -13.59 -15.32 -14.37
C ASP A 337 -14.36 -16.56 -14.80
N VAL A 338 -15.69 -16.48 -14.71
CA VAL A 338 -16.58 -17.61 -15.01
C VAL A 338 -17.19 -17.44 -16.39
N ARG A 339 -17.15 -18.51 -17.19
CA ARG A 339 -17.76 -18.56 -18.52
C ARG A 339 -18.74 -19.71 -18.65
N VAL A 340 -19.85 -19.47 -19.33
CA VAL A 340 -20.86 -20.47 -19.68
C VAL A 340 -20.89 -20.60 -21.20
N ASN A 341 -20.53 -21.77 -21.75
CA ASN A 341 -20.35 -22.02 -23.18
C ASN A 341 -19.40 -21.01 -23.86
N GLY A 342 -18.43 -20.48 -23.11
CA GLY A 342 -17.46 -19.47 -23.57
C GLY A 342 -17.93 -18.03 -23.44
N GLU A 343 -19.18 -17.77 -23.03
CA GLU A 343 -19.67 -16.43 -22.74
C GLU A 343 -19.33 -16.03 -21.30
N ARG A 344 -18.76 -14.85 -21.11
CA ARG A 344 -18.35 -14.32 -19.79
C ARG A 344 -19.58 -13.93 -18.97
N PHE A 345 -19.64 -14.42 -17.74
CA PHE A 345 -20.59 -13.98 -16.73
C PHE A 345 -19.93 -12.96 -15.80
N VAL A 346 -20.74 -12.11 -15.17
CA VAL A 346 -20.31 -11.03 -14.27
C VAL A 346 -20.53 -11.47 -12.83
N GLU A 347 -19.49 -11.35 -12.00
CA GLU A 347 -19.61 -11.58 -10.56
C GLU A 347 -20.47 -10.48 -9.94
N VAL A 348 -21.44 -10.86 -9.13
CA VAL A 348 -22.26 -9.97 -8.32
C VAL A 348 -22.28 -10.46 -6.87
N PRO A 349 -22.41 -9.56 -5.88
CA PRO A 349 -22.47 -9.96 -4.47
C PRO A 349 -23.75 -10.75 -4.14
N ASP A 350 -24.84 -10.44 -4.82
CA ASP A 350 -26.12 -11.14 -4.77
C ASP A 350 -26.95 -10.88 -6.04
N PHE A 351 -28.10 -11.54 -6.16
CA PHE A 351 -28.98 -11.41 -7.33
C PHE A 351 -30.06 -10.33 -7.19
N ASP A 352 -30.12 -9.55 -6.09
CA ASP A 352 -31.26 -8.66 -5.80
C ASP A 352 -31.46 -7.58 -6.89
N ALA A 353 -30.36 -7.15 -7.52
CA ALA A 353 -30.37 -6.17 -8.61
C ALA A 353 -30.36 -6.80 -10.02
N SER A 354 -30.40 -8.13 -10.13
CA SER A 354 -30.27 -8.87 -11.39
C SER A 354 -31.62 -9.09 -12.06
N GLY A 355 -31.70 -8.82 -13.36
CA GLY A 355 -32.83 -9.20 -14.20
C GLY A 355 -32.78 -10.67 -14.65
N PRO A 356 -33.89 -11.22 -15.18
CA PRO A 356 -34.03 -12.62 -15.61
C PRO A 356 -32.98 -13.12 -16.62
N THR A 357 -32.40 -12.22 -17.40
CA THR A 357 -31.47 -12.54 -18.49
C THR A 357 -30.05 -12.10 -18.23
N ASP A 358 -29.79 -11.51 -17.05
CA ASP A 358 -28.47 -10.96 -16.76
C ASP A 358 -27.48 -12.12 -16.54
N PRO A 359 -26.30 -12.10 -17.20
CA PRO A 359 -25.31 -13.18 -17.11
C PRO A 359 -24.52 -13.04 -15.81
N HIS A 360 -25.19 -13.15 -14.66
CA HIS A 360 -24.62 -12.93 -13.35
C HIS A 360 -24.35 -14.24 -12.61
N TYR A 361 -23.32 -14.25 -11.77
CA TYR A 361 -23.05 -15.32 -10.81
C TYR A 361 -22.62 -14.72 -9.46
N CYS A 362 -22.87 -15.47 -8.38
CA CYS A 362 -22.32 -15.19 -7.06
C CYS A 362 -21.19 -16.19 -6.76
N LEU A 363 -20.13 -15.73 -6.11
CA LEU A 363 -18.99 -16.56 -5.72
C LEU A 363 -18.80 -16.59 -4.20
N ASP A 364 -18.98 -17.77 -3.63
CA ASP A 364 -18.51 -18.07 -2.28
C ASP A 364 -17.04 -18.49 -2.37
N ARG A 365 -16.16 -17.52 -2.07
CA ARG A 365 -14.70 -17.63 -2.21
C ARG A 365 -14.08 -18.62 -1.24
N ASP A 366 -14.64 -18.74 -0.03
CA ASP A 366 -14.14 -19.67 0.98
C ASP A 366 -14.46 -21.10 0.58
N ALA A 367 -15.65 -21.35 0.03
CA ALA A 367 -16.07 -22.69 -0.38
C ALA A 367 -15.69 -23.06 -1.82
N GLY A 368 -15.22 -22.10 -2.63
CA GLY A 368 -15.02 -22.28 -4.07
C GLY A 368 -16.33 -22.60 -4.80
N ARG A 369 -17.43 -21.95 -4.42
CA ARG A 369 -18.79 -22.28 -4.89
C ARG A 369 -19.36 -21.16 -5.75
N ILE A 370 -19.66 -21.47 -7.00
CA ILE A 370 -20.26 -20.56 -7.98
C ILE A 370 -21.75 -20.84 -8.03
N THR A 371 -22.59 -19.86 -7.77
CA THR A 371 -24.04 -19.98 -7.87
C THR A 371 -24.54 -19.07 -8.99
N PHE A 372 -25.47 -19.56 -9.81
CA PHE A 372 -26.15 -18.80 -10.86
C PHE A 372 -27.58 -18.44 -10.45
N GLY A 373 -28.19 -17.53 -11.21
CA GLY A 373 -29.56 -17.09 -10.99
C GLY A 373 -30.60 -18.20 -11.15
N ASP A 374 -31.86 -17.87 -10.87
CA ASP A 374 -33.01 -18.77 -10.96
C ASP A 374 -33.90 -18.51 -12.19
N GLY A 375 -33.51 -17.56 -13.04
CA GLY A 375 -34.28 -17.15 -14.23
C GLY A 375 -35.32 -16.07 -13.94
N GLU A 376 -35.51 -15.67 -12.69
CA GLU A 376 -36.19 -14.42 -12.30
C GLU A 376 -35.16 -13.36 -11.91
N HIS A 377 -34.14 -13.75 -11.14
CA HIS A 377 -33.03 -12.92 -10.67
C HIS A 377 -31.70 -13.49 -11.17
N GLY A 378 -31.29 -13.06 -12.36
CA GLY A 378 -30.13 -13.61 -13.07
C GLY A 378 -30.48 -14.80 -13.96
N SER A 379 -29.67 -14.99 -15.00
CA SER A 379 -29.86 -16.07 -15.97
C SER A 379 -29.39 -17.43 -15.42
N VAL A 380 -30.10 -18.48 -15.84
CA VAL A 380 -29.74 -19.87 -15.53
C VAL A 380 -28.90 -20.46 -16.67
N PRO A 381 -27.76 -21.10 -16.40
CA PRO A 381 -27.07 -21.94 -17.36
C PRO A 381 -27.98 -23.03 -17.95
N PRO A 382 -27.93 -23.28 -19.28
CA PRO A 382 -28.57 -24.43 -19.88
C PRO A 382 -28.10 -25.75 -19.26
N ALA A 383 -28.97 -26.77 -19.20
CA ALA A 383 -28.66 -28.05 -18.55
C ALA A 383 -27.46 -28.81 -19.18
N ASP A 384 -27.15 -28.56 -20.44
CA ASP A 384 -25.99 -29.13 -21.17
C ASP A 384 -24.83 -28.13 -21.30
N ALA A 385 -24.90 -27.00 -20.61
CA ALA A 385 -23.88 -25.97 -20.69
C ALA A 385 -22.55 -26.46 -20.13
N THR A 386 -21.48 -25.97 -20.75
CA THR A 386 -20.13 -26.11 -20.24
C THR A 386 -19.81 -24.86 -19.42
N VAL A 387 -19.68 -25.03 -18.12
CA VAL A 387 -19.20 -23.96 -17.23
C VAL A 387 -17.70 -24.14 -17.05
N THR A 388 -16.95 -23.07 -17.28
CA THR A 388 -15.50 -23.03 -17.08
C THR A 388 -15.12 -21.85 -16.19
N ALA A 389 -14.11 -22.02 -15.35
CA ALA A 389 -13.56 -20.96 -14.50
C ALA A 389 -12.06 -20.82 -14.74
N ASP A 390 -11.61 -19.58 -14.94
CA ASP A 390 -10.23 -19.16 -14.70
C ASP A 390 -10.21 -18.52 -13.32
N TYR A 391 -9.35 -18.93 -12.40
CA TYR A 391 -9.34 -18.36 -11.05
C TYR A 391 -7.96 -18.42 -10.41
N VAL A 392 -7.73 -17.54 -9.44
CA VAL A 392 -6.54 -17.56 -8.60
C VAL A 392 -6.97 -17.96 -7.20
N TYR A 393 -6.28 -18.93 -6.60
CA TYR A 393 -6.52 -19.35 -5.22
C TYR A 393 -5.22 -19.29 -4.40
N GLY A 394 -5.35 -19.29 -3.08
CA GLY A 394 -4.24 -19.13 -2.14
C GLY A 394 -4.52 -17.96 -1.20
N GLY A 395 -3.48 -17.19 -0.89
CA GLY A 395 -3.56 -16.19 0.17
C GLY A 395 -3.30 -16.78 1.54
N GLY A 396 -3.73 -16.05 2.57
CA GLY A 396 -3.79 -16.56 3.93
C GLY A 396 -2.48 -16.44 4.69
N ASP A 397 -2.58 -16.56 6.00
CA ASP A 397 -1.41 -16.50 6.89
C ASP A 397 -0.46 -17.70 6.71
N GLU A 398 -0.97 -18.81 6.18
CA GLU A 398 -0.23 -20.04 5.90
C GLU A 398 0.90 -19.85 4.88
N GLY A 399 0.79 -18.83 4.01
CA GLY A 399 1.83 -18.49 3.04
C GLY A 399 3.05 -17.83 3.68
N ASN A 400 2.98 -17.40 4.95
CA ASN A 400 4.12 -16.76 5.60
C ASN A 400 5.17 -17.80 6.00
N VAL A 401 6.27 -17.88 5.25
CA VAL A 401 7.34 -18.87 5.46
C VAL A 401 8.67 -18.21 5.83
N SER A 402 9.47 -18.95 6.61
CA SER A 402 10.81 -18.50 7.02
C SER A 402 11.74 -18.23 5.83
N PRO A 403 12.71 -17.30 5.94
CA PRO A 403 13.78 -17.14 4.96
C PRO A 403 14.62 -18.41 4.73
N THR A 404 14.59 -19.35 5.68
CA THR A 404 15.28 -20.65 5.58
C THR A 404 14.48 -21.72 4.83
N ALA A 405 13.28 -21.39 4.35
CA ALA A 405 12.46 -22.31 3.57
C ALA A 405 13.20 -22.73 2.29
N VAL A 406 12.94 -23.97 1.85
CA VAL A 406 13.56 -24.49 0.63
C VAL A 406 12.61 -24.24 -0.55
N TRP A 407 13.10 -23.51 -1.54
CA TRP A 407 12.38 -23.16 -2.76
C TRP A 407 12.86 -24.02 -3.93
N GLN A 408 11.93 -24.60 -4.68
CA GLN A 408 12.20 -25.40 -5.88
C GLN A 408 11.12 -25.12 -6.92
N PHE A 409 11.45 -25.17 -8.21
CA PHE A 409 10.43 -25.16 -9.26
C PHE A 409 9.47 -26.35 -9.11
N GLU A 410 8.16 -26.13 -9.30
CA GLU A 410 7.16 -27.21 -9.23
C GLU A 410 7.32 -28.21 -10.38
N ASP A 411 7.59 -27.72 -11.59
CA ASP A 411 8.00 -28.55 -12.74
C ASP A 411 9.47 -28.29 -13.08
N PRO A 412 10.41 -28.94 -12.39
CA PRO A 412 11.85 -28.74 -12.63
C PRO A 412 12.30 -29.19 -14.02
N THR A 413 11.51 -30.03 -14.70
CA THR A 413 11.83 -30.58 -16.03
C THR A 413 11.31 -29.73 -17.17
N GLN A 414 10.49 -28.72 -16.88
CA GLN A 414 10.03 -27.76 -17.88
C GLN A 414 11.24 -27.15 -18.60
N SER A 415 11.25 -27.30 -19.92
CA SER A 415 12.33 -26.78 -20.75
C SER A 415 12.18 -25.28 -20.92
N LEU A 416 13.25 -24.54 -20.64
CA LEU A 416 13.37 -23.12 -20.97
C LEU A 416 13.94 -22.95 -22.38
N THR A 417 14.92 -23.79 -22.74
CA THR A 417 15.50 -23.88 -24.09
C THR A 417 15.58 -25.34 -24.55
N GLU A 418 16.09 -25.61 -25.76
CA GLU A 418 16.32 -26.99 -26.22
C GLU A 418 17.27 -27.80 -25.31
N THR A 419 18.14 -27.12 -24.56
CA THR A 419 19.20 -27.76 -23.76
C THR A 419 19.14 -27.42 -22.26
N THR A 420 18.29 -26.48 -21.87
CA THR A 420 18.19 -25.98 -20.48
C THR A 420 16.79 -26.17 -19.93
N SER A 421 16.71 -26.62 -18.69
CA SER A 421 15.48 -26.81 -17.93
C SER A 421 15.45 -25.89 -16.71
N LEU A 422 14.29 -25.71 -16.09
CA LEU A 422 14.17 -24.87 -14.90
C LEU A 422 15.07 -25.34 -13.74
N SER A 423 15.33 -26.65 -13.61
CA SER A 423 16.21 -27.17 -12.55
C SER A 423 17.67 -26.73 -12.67
N ASP A 424 18.09 -26.21 -13.83
CA ASP A 424 19.44 -25.73 -14.04
C ASP A 424 19.65 -24.30 -13.48
N ILE A 425 18.57 -23.59 -13.12
CA ILE A 425 18.61 -22.26 -12.48
C ILE A 425 18.66 -22.44 -10.97
N GLU A 426 19.64 -21.83 -10.31
CA GLU A 426 19.73 -21.81 -8.85
C GLU A 426 18.80 -20.73 -8.28
N ILE A 427 18.05 -21.07 -7.22
CA ILE A 427 17.12 -20.16 -6.54
C ILE A 427 17.67 -19.86 -5.15
N THR A 428 17.72 -18.57 -4.79
CA THR A 428 18.00 -18.10 -3.44
C THR A 428 16.90 -17.14 -2.99
N ALA A 429 16.18 -17.48 -1.92
CA ALA A 429 15.27 -16.54 -1.29
C ALA A 429 16.07 -15.43 -0.59
N THR A 430 15.82 -14.17 -0.94
CA THR A 430 16.50 -13.02 -0.34
C THR A 430 15.75 -12.46 0.87
N SER A 431 14.49 -12.86 1.05
CA SER A 431 13.63 -12.47 2.17
C SER A 431 12.79 -13.65 2.68
N ALA A 432 12.13 -13.44 3.83
CA ALA A 432 10.98 -14.28 4.20
C ALA A 432 9.84 -14.07 3.19
N ALA A 433 8.90 -15.02 3.13
CA ALA A 433 7.59 -14.71 2.56
C ALA A 433 6.72 -14.09 3.66
N THR A 434 6.24 -12.87 3.43
CA THR A 434 5.46 -12.09 4.41
C THR A 434 4.29 -11.38 3.76
N GLY A 435 3.37 -10.85 4.57
CA GLY A 435 2.18 -10.12 4.10
C GLY A 435 0.95 -11.00 3.88
N GLY A 436 1.06 -12.31 4.11
CA GLY A 436 -0.09 -13.21 4.02
C GLY A 436 -1.05 -12.97 5.18
N THR A 437 -2.31 -12.69 4.89
CA THR A 437 -3.36 -12.49 5.90
C THR A 437 -4.59 -13.32 5.54
N ASP A 438 -5.25 -13.88 6.55
CA ASP A 438 -6.52 -14.58 6.35
C ASP A 438 -7.65 -13.61 6.00
N ARG A 439 -8.73 -14.16 5.43
CA ARG A 439 -9.91 -13.39 5.10
C ARG A 439 -10.48 -12.74 6.35
N GLU A 440 -10.84 -11.46 6.23
CA GLU A 440 -11.43 -10.69 7.32
C GLU A 440 -12.66 -11.43 7.88
N THR A 441 -12.71 -11.60 9.20
CA THR A 441 -13.88 -12.20 9.85
C THR A 441 -15.06 -11.23 9.82
N ILE A 442 -16.29 -11.74 9.97
CA ILE A 442 -17.50 -10.89 10.03
C ILE A 442 -17.42 -9.88 11.19
N THR A 443 -16.78 -10.25 12.31
CA THR A 443 -16.63 -9.36 13.47
C THR A 443 -15.68 -8.22 13.15
N GLU A 444 -14.51 -8.51 12.57
CA GLU A 444 -13.53 -7.50 12.15
C GLU A 444 -14.13 -6.55 11.11
N ALA A 445 -14.85 -7.09 10.11
CA ALA A 445 -15.54 -6.27 9.11
C ALA A 445 -16.56 -5.31 9.75
N LEU A 446 -17.34 -5.77 10.73
CA LEU A 446 -18.28 -4.89 11.45
C LEU A 446 -17.57 -3.82 12.29
N GLU A 447 -16.39 -4.13 12.85
CA GLU A 447 -15.58 -3.16 13.59
C GLU A 447 -14.98 -2.12 12.65
N ARG A 448 -14.41 -2.55 11.51
CA ARG A 448 -13.91 -1.68 10.45
C ARG A 448 -15.00 -0.76 9.92
N VAL A 449 -16.15 -1.28 9.51
CA VAL A 449 -17.26 -0.46 8.98
C VAL A 449 -17.76 0.56 10.02
N ARG A 450 -17.77 0.21 11.31
CA ARG A 450 -18.12 1.19 12.37
C ARG A 450 -17.10 2.30 12.51
N GLN A 451 -15.82 2.01 12.27
CA GLN A 451 -14.76 3.00 12.22
C GLN A 451 -14.89 3.86 10.95
N ASP A 452 -15.15 3.24 9.80
CA ASP A 452 -15.34 3.92 8.52
C ASP A 452 -16.56 4.85 8.54
N LEU A 453 -17.65 4.47 9.19
CA LEU A 453 -18.82 5.34 9.37
C LEU A 453 -18.54 6.58 10.23
N ARG A 454 -17.44 6.63 10.99
CA ARG A 454 -16.98 7.84 11.70
C ARG A 454 -16.07 8.70 10.84
N THR A 455 -15.60 8.18 9.71
CA THR A 455 -14.80 8.91 8.73
C THR A 455 -15.72 9.77 7.88
N PRO A 456 -15.47 11.10 7.82
CA PRO A 456 -16.23 11.97 6.93
C PRO A 456 -16.05 11.56 5.48
N TYR A 457 -17.14 11.20 4.80
CA TYR A 457 -17.14 10.96 3.36
C TYR A 457 -17.41 12.23 2.55
N ARG A 458 -18.00 13.27 3.16
CA ARG A 458 -18.30 14.55 2.52
C ARG A 458 -17.71 15.70 3.32
N GLY A 459 -17.12 16.67 2.61
CA GLY A 459 -16.58 17.90 3.21
C GLY A 459 -17.71 18.87 3.54
N VAL A 460 -18.22 18.84 4.78
CA VAL A 460 -19.28 19.76 5.24
C VAL A 460 -18.72 20.80 6.21
N THR A 461 -17.77 20.39 7.06
CA THR A 461 -17.06 21.23 8.02
C THR A 461 -15.58 21.35 7.66
N VAL A 462 -14.87 22.28 8.31
CA VAL A 462 -13.41 22.43 8.18
C VAL A 462 -12.71 21.11 8.49
N ASP A 463 -13.04 20.52 9.65
CA ASP A 463 -12.51 19.23 10.10
C ASP A 463 -12.80 18.10 9.09
N ASP A 464 -13.95 18.12 8.41
CA ASP A 464 -14.26 17.12 7.36
C ASP A 464 -13.32 17.27 6.15
N TYR A 465 -13.08 18.50 5.70
CA TYR A 465 -12.15 18.76 4.59
C TYR A 465 -10.72 18.37 4.95
N GLU A 466 -10.27 18.63 6.18
CA GLU A 466 -8.96 18.19 6.68
C GLU A 466 -8.87 16.66 6.73
N ALA A 467 -9.90 15.99 7.26
CA ALA A 467 -9.94 14.53 7.35
C ALA A 467 -9.98 13.86 5.96
N ILE A 468 -10.71 14.43 5.00
CA ILE A 468 -10.77 13.91 3.63
C ILE A 468 -9.44 14.14 2.91
N ALA A 469 -8.85 15.34 3.02
CA ALA A 469 -7.59 15.63 2.37
C ALA A 469 -6.45 14.78 2.92
N SER A 470 -6.36 14.62 4.25
CA SER A 470 -5.31 13.80 4.90
C SER A 470 -5.38 12.31 4.56
N ARG A 471 -6.55 11.82 4.13
CA ARG A 471 -6.80 10.42 3.75
C ARG A 471 -6.92 10.24 2.24
N THR A 472 -6.28 11.12 1.47
CA THR A 472 -6.22 10.96 0.01
C THR A 472 -5.51 9.63 -0.30
N PRO A 473 -6.17 8.68 -0.97
CA PRO A 473 -5.59 7.38 -1.30
C PRO A 473 -4.33 7.49 -2.16
N GLY A 474 -3.40 6.57 -1.94
CA GLY A 474 -2.16 6.47 -2.73
C GLY A 474 -1.10 7.55 -2.47
N VAL A 475 -1.38 8.54 -1.61
CA VAL A 475 -0.40 9.57 -1.20
C VAL A 475 -0.26 9.65 0.31
N ARG A 476 0.89 10.13 0.77
CA ARG A 476 1.19 10.34 2.20
C ARG A 476 1.05 11.83 2.52
N VAL A 477 -0.07 12.22 3.10
CA VAL A 477 -0.29 13.61 3.55
C VAL A 477 0.16 13.73 5.00
N GLY A 478 1.11 14.63 5.26
CA GLY A 478 1.68 14.82 6.59
C GLY A 478 0.93 15.85 7.44
N GLN A 479 0.49 16.95 6.84
CA GLN A 479 -0.25 18.00 7.53
C GLN A 479 -1.25 18.66 6.57
N THR A 480 -2.39 19.09 7.11
CA THR A 480 -3.40 19.84 6.35
C THR A 480 -3.82 21.08 7.11
N ASN A 481 -4.32 22.08 6.38
CA ASN A 481 -5.03 23.21 6.97
C ASN A 481 -6.12 23.70 6.01
N VAL A 482 -7.29 24.03 6.54
CA VAL A 482 -8.43 24.46 5.72
C VAL A 482 -8.88 25.86 6.09
N LEU A 483 -8.97 26.73 5.08
CA LEU A 483 -9.45 28.10 5.21
C LEU A 483 -10.75 28.28 4.45
N VAL A 484 -11.72 28.93 5.09
CA VAL A 484 -13.04 29.18 4.51
C VAL A 484 -13.32 30.69 4.46
N ASP A 485 -13.56 31.20 3.26
CA ASP A 485 -14.02 32.58 3.01
C ASP A 485 -15.28 32.57 2.12
N GLY A 486 -16.44 32.63 2.77
CA GLY A 486 -17.73 32.53 2.08
C GLY A 486 -17.91 31.15 1.43
N GLU A 487 -17.96 31.13 0.10
CA GLU A 487 -18.05 29.90 -0.72
C GLU A 487 -16.68 29.33 -1.08
N GLN A 488 -15.58 30.05 -0.81
CA GLN A 488 -14.23 29.60 -1.15
C GLN A 488 -13.66 28.77 -0.02
N VAL A 489 -13.23 27.55 -0.35
CA VAL A 489 -12.56 26.63 0.57
C VAL A 489 -11.15 26.38 0.04
N THR A 490 -10.13 26.83 0.77
CA THR A 490 -8.73 26.55 0.42
C THR A 490 -8.19 25.48 1.35
N VAL A 491 -7.82 24.34 0.77
CA VAL A 491 -7.16 23.25 1.50
C VAL A 491 -5.67 23.31 1.18
N VAL A 492 -4.88 23.60 2.21
CA VAL A 492 -3.43 23.56 2.14
C VAL A 492 -2.96 22.18 2.58
N VAL A 493 -2.17 21.51 1.74
CA VAL A 493 -1.65 20.17 2.03
C VAL A 493 -0.13 20.14 2.02
N VAL A 494 0.45 19.53 3.05
CA VAL A 494 1.88 19.29 3.19
C VAL A 494 2.07 17.79 3.04
N PRO A 495 2.87 17.32 2.07
CA PRO A 495 3.17 15.90 1.98
C PRO A 495 3.97 15.45 3.20
N TYR A 496 3.82 14.20 3.58
CA TYR A 496 4.73 13.60 4.55
C TYR A 496 6.14 13.62 3.98
N ALA A 497 7.13 13.89 4.83
CA ALA A 497 8.52 13.82 4.47
C ALA A 497 9.37 13.42 5.70
N PRO A 498 10.47 12.70 5.49
CA PRO A 498 11.44 12.40 6.54
C PRO A 498 11.96 13.67 7.25
N PRO A 499 12.39 13.56 8.52
CA PRO A 499 12.83 14.71 9.34
C PRO A 499 13.94 15.59 8.75
N ASP A 500 14.75 15.05 7.85
CA ASP A 500 15.85 15.79 7.21
C ASP A 500 15.38 16.65 6.02
N ILE A 501 14.12 16.52 5.61
CA ILE A 501 13.47 17.37 4.60
C ILE A 501 12.68 18.47 5.30
N SER A 502 13.34 19.61 5.52
CA SER A 502 12.76 20.73 6.29
C SER A 502 11.65 21.51 5.57
N THR A 503 11.50 21.34 4.25
CA THR A 503 10.50 22.05 3.43
C THR A 503 9.77 21.11 2.46
N PRO A 504 8.96 20.17 2.97
CA PRO A 504 8.15 19.29 2.13
C PRO A 504 7.25 20.09 1.18
N LYS A 505 7.37 19.82 -0.12
CA LYS A 505 6.55 20.48 -1.15
C LYS A 505 5.78 19.42 -1.93
N PRO A 506 4.47 19.57 -2.07
CA PRO A 506 3.71 18.67 -2.92
C PRO A 506 4.04 18.95 -4.39
N SER A 507 4.17 17.89 -5.16
CA SER A 507 4.27 17.97 -6.62
C SER A 507 2.90 18.23 -7.25
N ASP A 508 2.91 18.49 -8.56
CA ASP A 508 1.67 18.70 -9.32
C ASP A 508 0.79 17.45 -9.29
N GLY A 509 1.39 16.25 -9.43
CA GLY A 509 0.67 14.97 -9.36
C GLY A 509 0.02 14.73 -8.00
N PHE A 510 0.72 15.08 -6.91
CA PHE A 510 0.18 15.02 -5.56
C PHE A 510 -1.01 15.97 -5.39
N LEU A 511 -0.86 17.24 -5.80
CA LEU A 511 -1.93 18.24 -5.72
C LEU A 511 -3.15 17.85 -6.57
N ASP A 512 -2.92 17.28 -7.75
CA ASP A 512 -3.97 16.83 -8.66
C ASP A 512 -4.77 15.66 -8.05
N THR A 513 -4.07 14.70 -7.45
CA THR A 513 -4.68 13.54 -6.77
C THR A 513 -5.53 13.98 -5.58
N VAL A 514 -4.99 14.83 -4.71
CA VAL A 514 -5.75 15.40 -3.57
C VAL A 514 -6.93 16.23 -4.08
N ARG A 515 -6.75 17.03 -5.13
CA ARG A 515 -7.84 17.84 -5.72
C ARG A 515 -8.96 16.96 -6.23
N GLN A 516 -8.66 15.90 -6.95
CA GLN A 516 -9.68 14.99 -7.46
C GLN A 516 -10.42 14.30 -6.30
N HIS A 517 -9.69 13.81 -5.30
CA HIS A 517 -10.26 13.13 -4.14
C HIS A 517 -11.20 14.05 -3.33
N VAL A 518 -10.73 15.26 -2.98
CA VAL A 518 -11.51 16.23 -2.19
C VAL A 518 -12.69 16.78 -2.98
N THR A 519 -12.50 17.12 -4.27
CA THR A 519 -13.56 17.75 -5.09
C THR A 519 -14.75 16.80 -5.31
N GLN A 520 -14.51 15.49 -5.45
CA GLN A 520 -15.58 14.49 -5.55
C GLN A 520 -16.47 14.44 -4.29
N ARG A 521 -15.94 14.89 -3.16
CA ARG A 521 -16.55 14.80 -1.82
C ARG A 521 -17.00 16.17 -1.29
N ALA A 522 -16.72 17.24 -2.03
CA ALA A 522 -17.11 18.60 -1.69
C ALA A 522 -18.62 18.86 -1.85
N MET A 523 -19.13 19.89 -1.17
CA MET A 523 -20.49 20.37 -1.38
C MET A 523 -20.60 21.10 -2.73
N LEU A 524 -21.74 20.96 -3.42
CA LEU A 524 -21.95 21.56 -4.75
C LEU A 524 -21.79 23.09 -4.82
N GLY A 525 -21.93 23.78 -3.68
CA GLY A 525 -21.76 25.24 -3.59
C GLY A 525 -20.34 25.69 -3.27
N ASP A 526 -19.47 24.78 -2.85
CA ASP A 526 -18.14 25.12 -2.38
C ASP A 526 -17.16 25.22 -3.56
N GLN A 527 -16.39 26.29 -3.60
CA GLN A 527 -15.29 26.50 -4.55
C GLN A 527 -13.99 26.06 -3.90
N VAL A 528 -13.70 24.75 -4.03
CA VAL A 528 -12.52 24.14 -3.40
C VAL A 528 -11.27 24.38 -4.23
N THR A 529 -10.21 24.88 -3.59
CA THR A 529 -8.86 25.01 -4.14
C THR A 529 -7.89 24.23 -3.28
N ILE A 530 -7.05 23.39 -3.91
CA ILE A 530 -5.96 22.68 -3.24
C ILE A 530 -4.63 23.34 -3.59
N SER A 531 -3.81 23.62 -2.59
CA SER A 531 -2.48 24.23 -2.75
C SER A 531 -1.45 23.64 -1.77
N GLY A 532 -0.17 23.76 -2.10
CA GLY A 532 0.92 23.50 -1.14
C GLY A 532 1.14 24.67 -0.16
N PRO A 533 1.96 24.47 0.88
CA PRO A 533 2.28 25.51 1.85
C PRO A 533 3.19 26.59 1.25
N THR A 534 3.07 27.81 1.77
CA THR A 534 4.06 28.88 1.52
C THR A 534 5.05 28.94 2.69
N TYR A 535 6.34 28.80 2.38
CA TYR A 535 7.39 28.85 3.41
C TYR A 535 7.97 30.25 3.56
N VAL A 536 7.91 30.78 4.78
CA VAL A 536 8.56 32.02 5.20
C VAL A 536 9.97 31.69 5.69
N GLY A 537 10.97 32.10 4.92
CA GLY A 537 12.38 31.87 5.23
C GLY A 537 12.84 32.67 6.45
N LEU A 538 13.58 32.03 7.35
CA LEU A 538 14.13 32.61 8.57
C LEU A 538 15.67 32.62 8.52
N ASP A 539 16.25 33.80 8.69
CA ASP A 539 17.64 33.98 9.08
C ASP A 539 17.69 34.22 10.59
N ILE A 540 18.38 33.34 11.32
CA ILE A 540 18.42 33.37 12.78
C ILE A 540 19.87 33.58 13.23
N THR A 541 20.08 34.54 14.12
CA THR A 541 21.38 34.79 14.76
C THR A 541 21.24 34.53 16.25
N VAL A 542 22.03 33.60 16.79
CA VAL A 542 22.06 33.26 18.20
C VAL A 542 23.35 33.76 18.83
N SER A 543 23.24 34.62 19.84
CA SER A 543 24.37 35.12 20.63
C SER A 543 24.30 34.60 22.06
N GLY A 544 25.46 34.32 22.67
CA GLY A 544 25.49 33.73 24.01
C GLY A 544 26.86 33.21 24.41
N GLN A 545 26.87 32.20 25.28
CA GLN A 545 28.08 31.54 25.75
C GLN A 545 27.95 30.02 25.63
N ALA A 546 28.96 29.38 25.04
CA ALA A 546 29.08 27.93 24.99
C ALA A 546 29.77 27.40 26.25
N ARG A 547 29.48 26.16 26.65
CA ARG A 547 30.14 25.54 27.81
C ARG A 547 31.61 25.22 27.49
N PRO A 548 32.54 25.35 28.46
CA PRO A 548 33.98 25.16 28.25
C PRO A 548 34.43 23.77 27.78
N ARG A 549 33.53 22.76 27.75
CA ARG A 549 33.83 21.41 27.25
C ARG A 549 33.62 21.27 25.73
N TYR A 550 33.07 22.29 25.06
CA TYR A 550 32.73 22.31 23.63
C TYR A 550 33.47 23.41 22.86
N THR A 551 34.73 23.67 23.25
CA THR A 551 35.56 24.81 22.85
C THR A 551 35.89 24.90 21.34
N ASP A 552 35.78 23.79 20.59
CA ASP A 552 36.40 23.62 19.26
C ASP A 552 35.43 23.38 18.09
N ASN A 553 34.24 24.02 18.11
CA ASN A 553 33.17 23.87 17.13
C ASN A 553 32.47 22.50 17.17
N GLY A 554 31.14 22.53 17.05
CA GLY A 554 30.28 21.34 17.10
C GLY A 554 28.84 21.65 17.50
N TYR A 555 28.63 22.74 18.26
CA TYR A 555 27.30 23.19 18.68
C TYR A 555 26.52 23.90 17.55
N GLU A 556 27.16 24.36 16.48
CA GLU A 556 26.47 25.07 15.40
C GLU A 556 25.47 24.17 14.67
N ALA A 557 25.87 22.93 14.38
CA ALA A 557 25.01 21.91 13.79
C ALA A 557 23.87 21.54 14.74
N ASP A 558 24.16 21.35 16.04
CA ASP A 558 23.16 21.03 17.06
C ASP A 558 22.13 22.17 17.22
N ILE A 559 22.58 23.42 17.22
CA ILE A 559 21.71 24.62 17.29
C ILE A 559 20.83 24.67 16.04
N ARG A 560 21.41 24.52 14.85
CA ARG A 560 20.65 24.50 13.60
C ARG A 560 19.60 23.39 13.63
N ALA A 561 19.99 22.16 13.95
CA ALA A 561 19.09 21.01 13.98
C ALA A 561 17.97 21.19 15.01
N ALA A 562 18.25 21.74 16.19
CA ALA A 562 17.23 22.02 17.21
C ALA A 562 16.22 23.05 16.74
N ILE A 563 16.68 24.12 16.07
CA ILE A 563 15.80 25.16 15.52
C ILE A 563 14.98 24.61 14.36
N GLU A 564 15.61 23.91 13.40
CA GLU A 564 14.96 23.28 12.24
C GLU A 564 13.90 22.27 12.68
N SER A 565 14.22 21.40 13.64
CA SER A 565 13.26 20.46 14.22
C SER A 565 12.11 21.19 14.91
N PHE A 566 12.38 22.24 15.69
CA PHE A 566 11.34 22.96 16.42
C PHE A 566 10.31 23.64 15.50
N VAL A 567 10.75 24.20 14.36
CA VAL A 567 9.85 24.84 13.39
C VAL A 567 9.41 23.91 12.26
N HIS A 568 9.76 22.62 12.32
CA HIS A 568 9.46 21.66 11.28
C HIS A 568 7.94 21.47 11.13
N PRO A 569 7.39 21.46 9.90
CA PRO A 569 5.95 21.36 9.69
C PRO A 569 5.34 20.03 10.14
N LEU A 570 6.13 18.95 10.20
CA LEU A 570 5.62 17.60 10.52
C LEU A 570 5.99 17.06 11.90
N ILE A 571 7.06 17.56 12.53
CA ILE A 571 7.60 17.02 13.80
C ILE A 571 7.88 18.11 14.84
N GLY A 572 7.71 19.38 14.46
CA GLY A 572 8.05 20.51 15.30
C GLY A 572 7.00 20.81 16.36
N PHE A 573 7.20 21.96 17.02
CA PHE A 573 6.41 22.41 18.15
C PHE A 573 6.36 21.36 19.29
N ASP A 574 5.23 20.70 19.50
CA ASP A 574 5.02 19.69 20.55
C ASP A 574 5.07 18.24 20.01
N GLY A 575 5.50 18.05 18.75
CA GLY A 575 5.64 16.75 18.08
C GLY A 575 4.64 16.51 16.95
N ASP A 576 3.57 17.30 16.87
CA ASP A 576 2.53 17.20 15.84
C ASP A 576 2.78 18.12 14.63
N GLY A 577 3.95 18.75 14.56
CA GLY A 577 4.29 19.72 13.52
C GLY A 577 3.99 21.17 13.89
N TRP A 578 4.72 22.11 13.28
CA TRP A 578 4.47 23.54 13.48
C TRP A 578 3.08 23.93 12.95
N PRO A 579 2.19 24.52 13.77
CA PRO A 579 0.86 24.90 13.32
C PRO A 579 0.88 26.06 12.32
N PHE A 580 0.07 25.97 11.27
CA PHE A 580 -0.17 27.06 10.32
C PHE A 580 -0.59 28.36 11.03
N GLY A 581 -0.10 29.51 10.55
CA GLY A 581 -0.44 30.83 11.11
C GLY A 581 0.16 31.12 12.50
N ARG A 582 0.75 30.13 13.19
CA ARG A 582 1.34 30.32 14.52
C ARG A 582 2.57 31.22 14.43
N SER A 583 2.54 32.29 15.21
CA SER A 583 3.68 33.21 15.31
C SER A 583 4.84 32.59 16.10
N LEU A 584 6.08 32.88 15.67
CA LEU A 584 7.31 32.45 16.34
C LEU A 584 7.91 33.60 17.15
N LYS A 585 8.24 33.35 18.42
CA LYS A 585 8.89 34.33 19.29
C LYS A 585 10.38 34.02 19.45
N THR A 586 11.22 35.05 19.50
CA THR A 586 12.66 34.92 19.79
C THR A 586 12.92 34.19 21.12
N ALA A 587 12.05 34.37 22.11
CA ALA A 587 12.14 33.68 23.40
C ALA A 587 11.96 32.17 23.29
N GLU A 588 11.13 31.67 22.36
CA GLU A 588 10.95 30.23 22.14
C GLU A 588 12.21 29.62 21.53
N ILE A 589 12.83 30.29 20.56
CA ILE A 589 14.12 29.88 20.01
C ILE A 589 15.21 29.88 21.08
N ALA A 590 15.26 30.93 21.91
CA ALA A 590 16.22 31.01 23.01
C ALA A 590 16.04 29.84 24.00
N GLU A 591 14.80 29.43 24.28
CA GLU A 591 14.49 28.28 25.14
C GLU A 591 15.00 26.97 24.52
N GLN A 592 14.68 26.73 23.25
CA GLN A 592 15.14 25.52 22.54
C GLN A 592 16.67 25.41 22.50
N VAL A 593 17.35 26.52 22.21
CA VAL A 593 18.82 26.52 22.17
C VAL A 593 19.44 26.40 23.56
N THR A 594 18.83 27.02 24.59
CA THR A 594 19.33 26.90 25.97
C THR A 594 19.20 25.48 26.52
N ALA A 595 18.24 24.69 26.02
CA ALA A 595 18.08 23.29 26.40
C ALA A 595 19.22 22.40 25.91
N LEU A 596 20.03 22.86 24.94
CA LEU A 596 21.16 22.10 24.42
C LEU A 596 22.29 21.99 25.43
N ASP A 597 22.81 20.77 25.54
CA ASP A 597 23.85 20.37 26.48
C ASP A 597 25.17 21.16 26.32
N GLY A 598 25.39 21.70 25.12
CA GLY A 598 26.55 22.51 24.73
C GLY A 598 26.46 23.98 25.12
N ILE A 599 25.28 24.47 25.49
CA ILE A 599 25.00 25.89 25.69
C ILE A 599 24.98 26.20 27.20
N ASP A 600 25.67 27.27 27.60
CA ASP A 600 25.64 27.75 28.98
C ASP A 600 24.46 28.71 29.16
N HIS A 601 24.39 29.74 28.32
CA HIS A 601 23.25 30.64 28.24
C HIS A 601 23.17 31.33 26.87
N VAL A 602 21.95 31.70 26.47
CA VAL A 602 21.69 32.55 25.31
C VAL A 602 21.49 34.00 25.80
N SER A 603 22.24 34.94 25.23
CA SER A 603 22.17 36.36 25.60
C SER A 603 21.21 37.14 24.69
N ASP A 604 21.12 36.77 23.42
CA ASP A 604 20.25 37.41 22.44
C ASP A 604 19.92 36.48 21.27
N VAL A 605 18.73 36.65 20.70
CA VAL A 605 18.28 35.98 19.47
C VAL A 605 17.65 37.00 18.54
N GLU A 606 18.25 37.15 17.36
CA GLU A 606 17.71 37.96 16.28
C GLU A 606 17.11 37.08 15.19
N ILE A 607 15.90 37.40 14.76
CA ILE A 607 15.22 36.70 13.66
C ILE A 607 14.91 37.72 12.56
N THR A 608 15.41 37.45 11.36
CA THR A 608 15.01 38.16 10.14
C THR A 608 14.18 37.21 9.28
N ALA A 609 12.94 37.60 9.00
CA ALA A 609 12.03 36.81 8.16
C ALA A 609 11.97 37.38 6.73
N HIS A 610 12.03 36.51 5.73
CA HIS A 610 11.84 36.84 4.31
C HIS A 610 10.37 36.68 3.91
N GLY A 611 9.49 37.38 4.63
CA GLY A 611 8.04 37.23 4.54
C GLY A 611 7.40 37.52 5.90
N GLY A 612 6.07 37.40 5.99
CA GLY A 612 5.34 37.65 7.23
C GLY A 612 5.49 39.09 7.76
N THR A 613 5.20 39.27 9.05
CA THR A 613 5.33 40.56 9.75
C THR A 613 6.10 40.37 11.07
N THR A 614 7.21 41.07 11.23
CA THR A 614 8.02 41.03 12.46
C THR A 614 7.72 42.24 13.36
N ILE A 615 7.24 41.99 14.58
CA ILE A 615 6.95 43.02 15.59
C ILE A 615 7.50 42.57 16.94
N ASN A 616 8.37 43.38 17.56
CA ASN A 616 8.90 43.17 18.92
C ASN A 616 9.43 41.74 19.18
N GLY A 617 10.25 41.19 18.27
CA GLY A 617 10.82 39.84 18.41
C GLY A 617 9.80 38.70 18.23
N THR A 618 8.63 39.00 17.65
CA THR A 618 7.64 38.01 17.21
C THR A 618 7.51 38.08 15.70
N VAL A 619 7.68 36.96 15.02
CA VAL A 619 7.41 36.81 13.58
C VAL A 619 6.02 36.20 13.43
N SER A 620 5.11 36.95 12.82
CA SER A 620 3.75 36.49 12.51
C SER A 620 3.63 36.16 11.03
N ILE A 621 2.98 35.03 10.74
CA ILE A 621 2.71 34.54 9.39
C ILE A 621 1.20 34.36 9.21
N SER A 622 0.74 34.24 7.98
CA SER A 622 -0.67 33.98 7.66
C SER A 622 -1.03 32.52 7.89
N ASP A 623 -2.33 32.23 7.91
CA ASP A 623 -2.88 30.89 8.11
C ASP A 623 -2.55 29.92 6.95
N GLN A 624 -1.88 30.35 5.88
CA GLN A 624 -1.41 29.49 4.78
C GLN A 624 0.12 29.27 4.79
N GLU A 625 0.80 29.91 5.73
CA GLU A 625 2.26 29.96 5.78
C GLU A 625 2.82 29.08 6.90
N LEU A 626 4.01 28.57 6.64
CA LEU A 626 4.88 27.83 7.57
C LEU A 626 6.27 28.45 7.57
N PHE A 627 7.09 28.09 8.55
CA PHE A 627 8.47 28.57 8.61
C PHE A 627 9.44 27.62 7.90
N SER A 628 10.52 28.19 7.37
CA SER A 628 11.67 27.44 6.86
C SER A 628 12.95 28.13 7.35
N VAL A 629 13.90 27.37 7.88
CA VAL A 629 15.19 27.92 8.29
C VAL A 629 16.10 28.04 7.08
N VAL A 630 16.51 29.25 6.75
CA VAL A 630 17.42 29.53 5.62
C VAL A 630 18.86 29.55 6.12
N ASN A 631 19.10 30.29 7.20
CA ASN A 631 20.43 30.43 7.78
C ASN A 631 20.36 30.47 9.30
N VAL A 632 21.36 29.84 9.93
CA VAL A 632 21.59 29.94 11.36
C VAL A 632 23.03 30.38 11.55
N SER A 633 23.21 31.52 12.22
CA SER A 633 24.53 32.04 12.56
C SER A 633 24.68 32.14 14.07
N THR A 634 25.89 31.85 14.55
CA THR A 634 26.19 31.72 15.97
C THR A 634 27.33 32.66 16.37
N ASN A 635 27.09 33.47 17.39
CA ASN A 635 28.09 34.35 18.00
C ASN A 635 28.22 33.99 19.48
N LEU A 636 28.82 32.83 19.75
CA LEU A 636 29.00 32.31 21.10
C LEU A 636 30.40 32.60 21.61
N GLU A 637 30.49 33.26 22.78
CA GLU A 637 31.76 33.38 23.50
C GLU A 637 32.11 32.05 24.15
N VAL A 638 33.41 31.72 24.17
CA VAL A 638 33.91 30.57 24.93
C VAL A 638 34.70 31.11 26.12
N PRO A 639 34.37 30.73 27.37
CA PRO A 639 35.13 31.18 28.51
C PRO A 639 36.56 30.67 28.39
N THR A 640 37.52 31.58 28.20
CA THR A 640 38.94 31.25 28.35
C THR A 640 39.15 30.82 29.78
N THR A 641 39.61 29.60 30.00
CA THR A 641 40.10 29.15 31.30
C THR A 641 41.23 30.10 31.71
N ASP A 642 40.92 31.11 32.54
CA ASP A 642 41.95 31.95 33.15
C ASP A 642 42.75 31.03 34.07
N ASP A 643 43.99 30.76 33.67
CA ASP A 643 45.01 30.09 34.47
C ASP A 643 45.37 31.00 35.66
N ARG A 644 44.43 31.15 36.59
CA ARG A 644 44.70 31.71 37.91
C ARG A 644 45.04 30.55 38.83
N GLY A 645 46.33 30.24 38.84
CA GLY A 645 46.93 29.42 39.87
C GLY A 645 46.52 29.90 41.27
N ARG A 646 45.89 28.99 42.03
CA ARG A 646 46.30 28.64 43.39
C ARG A 646 45.56 27.41 43.91
#